data_AF-A0A9W7D296-F1
#
_entry.id   AF-A0A9W7D296-F1
#
_cell.length_a   1.000
_cell.length_b   1.000
_cell.length_c   1.000
_cell.angle_alpha   90.00
_cell.angle_beta   90.00
_cell.angle_gamma   90.00
#
_symmetry.space_group_name_H-M   'P 1'
#
loop_
_entity.id
_entity.type
_entity.pdbx_description
1 polymer ?
#
loop_
_entity_poly.entity_id
_entity_poly.type
_entity_poly.pdbx_seq_one_letter_code
_entity_poly.pdbx_strand_id
1 'polypeptide(L)'
;MNLRRFAASIFVGVLGLTSPRVEVQAQTCTASENTFGFLVDKLPTAYGLNTCVANNVGTINLAIASTIFSSCGMLDVYDLVKNKDLTNLFNLFKSIAATPAEMSPLIYKYMAAQTDDTVDNLCDAFSHAIGPCGQKVLPKLLPAFQKDDECCSEISELIDMFNIIVPPDKNTMFFILNEVIDGFNRFLCSKKGDASCGLDMFSQLTKMYTVDNFDFFNHMVLPFMTVGQGEECSGLSGNPYKNTASQKSSTTINFGCCVHQMRPLIQSIQSALKYMVSDETWDILSGMVSFTAPNGGFVDTLTGTKTCEFDGDSCDDPKGITDDQDMTRDVGSKNPGKNDLIDTNCTLVDKCSGDKSVCSKVCDRGTVVIPDWLKSTLAYQRNLANSGPFCYAQIPATHNSAITLADGFGNRDQLFNKNLNPDKWWSYLKTNNQVLSMTDQLDIGIRFIEIDTHFFLNDLHTGHCGTLGSEAVQGFFDVLGKTLGNYGTYNWGPELLGCFPSISGIKASEQPLTKDSLDEIKAWLNANPTEFVVVYLDTGSDIKRTDKFGAIDTLFTDTFGDLLVPLTALDDLAKGKWAGGSINDFINAGHKVLALTNTKTTTAYSLYDMCTTEKMLTVEFIDDLPDAKRQINGLTIYSNANWIRSWSEQLRYIALSATGAITRKFPVFLDSESIPKYLRWNLNLIAIDNADVAKMAAQVWSWAENEPSTTVSDAYVLMGTNGRWVASTKAKKGTRACWDSAKLAWSIVDFAKGCPAGTVFTAPTDPYQNYLLHEALVAQKITDTSLVINATLTAVGAPTPKPSVVAVVTDEGPVQGASAAGSTGARDEAPAAVSLCRTAGGCGPKQG
;
A
#
# COMPACT_ATOMS: atom_id res chain seq x y z
N MET A 1 5.88 -0.32 -8.63
CA MET A 1 4.52 0.27 -8.76
C MET A 1 4.45 1.23 -9.97
N ASN A 2 3.39 1.20 -10.81
CA ASN A 2 3.26 2.04 -12.03
C ASN A 2 1.88 2.75 -12.08
N LEU A 3 1.47 3.48 -11.03
CA LEU A 3 0.14 4.15 -10.92
C LEU A 3 -0.05 5.39 -11.80
N ARG A 4 0.28 5.30 -13.10
CA ARG A 4 0.25 6.43 -14.06
C ARG A 4 -1.04 7.28 -14.00
N ARG A 5 -2.12 6.69 -13.47
CA ARG A 5 -3.52 7.05 -13.67
C ARG A 5 -4.27 7.50 -12.40
N PHE A 6 -3.70 7.36 -11.19
CA PHE A 6 -4.43 7.67 -9.94
C PHE A 6 -4.37 9.15 -9.54
N ALA A 7 -3.17 9.74 -9.44
CA ALA A 7 -3.04 11.10 -8.93
C ALA A 7 -3.42 12.19 -9.94
N ALA A 8 -3.45 11.88 -11.24
CA ALA A 8 -4.01 12.80 -12.23
C ALA A 8 -5.56 12.80 -12.26
N SER A 9 -6.22 11.99 -11.43
CA SER A 9 -7.66 12.04 -11.20
C SER A 9 -8.03 12.75 -9.88
N ILE A 10 -7.14 12.72 -8.87
CA ILE A 10 -7.42 13.22 -7.51
C ILE A 10 -6.75 14.56 -7.19
N PHE A 11 -5.53 14.82 -7.67
CA PHE A 11 -4.82 16.09 -7.42
C PHE A 11 -4.85 17.06 -8.61
N VAL A 12 -5.15 16.56 -9.80
CA VAL A 12 -5.35 17.37 -11.01
C VAL A 12 -6.78 17.15 -11.47
N GLY A 13 -7.70 17.90 -10.87
CA GLY A 13 -9.14 17.75 -11.11
C GLY A 13 -9.50 17.64 -12.60
N VAL A 14 -10.18 16.54 -12.93
CA VAL A 14 -11.28 16.48 -13.89
C VAL A 14 -10.97 16.60 -15.39
N LEU A 15 -9.77 17.01 -15.87
CA LEU A 15 -9.66 17.40 -17.30
C LEU A 15 -8.47 16.93 -18.14
N GLY A 16 -7.66 15.96 -17.71
CA GLY A 16 -6.60 15.50 -18.60
C GLY A 16 -5.91 14.21 -18.22
N LEU A 17 -6.44 13.09 -18.71
CA LEU A 17 -5.70 11.83 -18.73
C LEU A 17 -6.01 11.04 -20.00
N THR A 18 -4.96 10.78 -20.79
CA THR A 18 -4.98 9.77 -21.85
C THR A 18 -4.55 8.44 -21.26
N SER A 19 -5.38 7.41 -21.37
CA SER A 19 -5.07 6.04 -20.95
C SER A 19 -5.57 5.03 -21.99
N PRO A 20 -4.95 3.84 -22.12
CA PRO A 20 -5.49 2.74 -22.91
C PRO A 20 -6.85 2.33 -22.38
N ARG A 21 -7.79 2.10 -23.31
CA ARG A 21 -9.17 1.66 -23.09
C ARG A 21 -9.20 0.38 -22.25
N VAL A 22 -10.14 0.31 -21.31
CA VAL A 22 -10.62 -1.00 -20.83
C VAL A 22 -11.23 -1.71 -22.05
N GLU A 23 -10.98 -3.01 -22.23
CA GLU A 23 -11.74 -3.83 -23.19
C GLU A 23 -13.18 -3.96 -22.69
N VAL A 24 -13.95 -2.89 -22.86
CA VAL A 24 -15.41 -2.91 -22.75
C VAL A 24 -15.92 -3.45 -24.09
N GLN A 25 -17.08 -4.12 -24.08
CA GLN A 25 -17.80 -4.55 -25.29
C GLN A 25 -18.18 -3.34 -26.15
N ALA A 26 -17.20 -2.75 -26.83
CA ALA A 26 -17.35 -1.54 -27.63
C ALA A 26 -18.08 -1.77 -28.96
N GLN A 27 -18.68 -2.95 -29.17
CA GLN A 27 -19.42 -3.23 -30.40
C GLN A 27 -20.82 -2.59 -30.43
N THR A 28 -21.39 -2.17 -29.29
CA THR A 28 -22.78 -1.70 -29.17
C THR A 28 -22.92 -0.19 -28.92
N CYS A 29 -22.01 0.44 -28.19
CA CYS A 29 -22.10 1.86 -27.83
C CYS A 29 -21.41 2.76 -28.87
N THR A 30 -22.15 3.72 -29.44
CA THR A 30 -21.59 4.74 -30.34
C THR A 30 -21.97 6.13 -29.87
N ALA A 31 -21.09 7.10 -30.09
CA ALA A 31 -21.49 8.50 -30.10
C ALA A 31 -22.19 8.75 -31.45
N SER A 32 -23.46 8.34 -31.56
CA SER A 32 -24.24 8.55 -32.79
C SER A 32 -24.66 10.01 -32.94
N GLU A 33 -24.90 10.46 -34.19
CA GLU A 33 -25.48 11.77 -34.49
C GLU A 33 -26.90 11.85 -33.90
N ASN A 34 -27.01 12.44 -32.72
CA ASN A 34 -28.26 12.60 -31.99
C ASN A 34 -28.57 14.09 -31.78
N THR A 35 -29.74 14.39 -31.19
CA THR A 35 -30.26 15.75 -30.95
C THR A 35 -29.31 16.67 -30.14
N PHE A 36 -28.24 16.10 -29.56
CA PHE A 36 -27.22 16.80 -28.77
C PHE A 36 -25.82 16.72 -29.38
N GLY A 37 -25.68 16.52 -30.71
CA GLY A 37 -24.38 16.51 -31.37
C GLY A 37 -23.50 17.71 -30.99
N PHE A 38 -24.10 18.90 -30.85
CA PHE A 38 -23.40 20.12 -30.41
C PHE A 38 -22.69 19.98 -29.04
N LEU A 39 -23.24 19.17 -28.13
CA LEU A 39 -22.70 18.90 -26.79
C LEU A 39 -21.71 17.74 -26.85
N VAL A 40 -22.12 16.63 -27.47
CA VAL A 40 -21.32 15.40 -27.58
C VAL A 40 -20.00 15.64 -28.31
N ASP A 41 -20.00 16.41 -29.39
CA ASP A 41 -18.80 16.72 -30.19
C ASP A 41 -17.77 17.59 -29.45
N LYS A 42 -18.21 18.29 -28.40
CA LYS A 42 -17.37 19.17 -27.58
C LYS A 42 -16.84 18.49 -26.33
N LEU A 43 -17.38 17.33 -25.97
CA LEU A 43 -16.96 16.59 -24.78
C LEU A 43 -15.64 15.84 -25.02
N PRO A 44 -14.78 15.73 -23.99
CA PRO A 44 -13.60 14.88 -24.05
C PRO A 44 -13.95 13.43 -24.42
N THR A 45 -13.12 12.82 -25.26
CA THR A 45 -13.19 11.37 -25.56
C THR A 45 -12.49 10.52 -24.50
N ALA A 46 -11.75 11.17 -23.60
CA ALA A 46 -11.12 10.53 -22.46
C ALA A 46 -12.18 9.82 -21.61
N TYR A 47 -11.89 8.59 -21.19
CA TYR A 47 -12.79 7.72 -20.43
C TYR A 47 -14.16 7.45 -21.09
N GLY A 48 -14.27 7.72 -22.39
CA GLY A 48 -15.53 7.57 -23.12
C GLY A 48 -16.64 8.53 -22.66
N LEU A 49 -16.31 9.68 -22.07
CA LEU A 49 -17.32 10.64 -21.58
C LEU A 49 -18.33 11.04 -22.67
N ASN A 50 -17.84 11.35 -23.87
CA ASN A 50 -18.70 11.67 -25.01
C ASN A 50 -19.64 10.50 -25.39
N THR A 51 -19.14 9.26 -25.41
CA THR A 51 -19.94 8.05 -25.67
C THR A 51 -20.96 7.82 -24.55
N CYS A 52 -20.55 7.93 -23.29
CA CYS A 52 -21.42 7.79 -22.13
C CYS A 52 -22.60 8.77 -22.18
N VAL A 53 -22.30 10.06 -22.41
CA VAL A 53 -23.30 11.13 -22.55
C VAL A 53 -24.22 10.87 -23.74
N ALA A 54 -23.68 10.49 -24.91
CA ALA A 54 -24.46 10.22 -26.11
C ALA A 54 -25.47 9.07 -25.93
N ASN A 55 -25.11 8.05 -25.15
CA ASN A 55 -25.98 6.89 -24.89
C ASN A 55 -26.97 7.13 -23.73
N ASN A 56 -26.81 8.23 -22.98
CA ASN A 56 -27.68 8.62 -21.87
C ASN A 56 -28.45 9.93 -22.15
N VAL A 57 -28.55 10.34 -23.42
CA VAL A 57 -29.25 11.56 -23.86
C VAL A 57 -30.72 11.59 -23.41
N GLY A 58 -31.40 10.45 -23.33
CA GLY A 58 -32.77 10.38 -22.80
C GLY A 58 -32.88 10.90 -21.36
N THR A 59 -31.93 10.55 -20.50
CA THR A 59 -31.85 11.03 -19.11
C THR A 59 -31.56 12.52 -19.06
N ILE A 60 -30.67 13.01 -19.92
CA ILE A 60 -30.34 14.45 -20.02
C ILE A 60 -31.58 15.23 -20.47
N ASN A 61 -32.27 14.74 -21.50
CA ASN A 61 -33.53 15.30 -21.98
C ASN A 61 -34.59 15.35 -20.88
N LEU A 62 -34.76 14.28 -20.11
CA LEU A 62 -35.73 14.24 -19.01
C LEU A 62 -35.31 15.16 -17.85
N ALA A 63 -34.01 15.29 -17.59
CA ALA A 63 -33.49 16.22 -16.58
C ALA A 63 -33.75 17.67 -16.99
N ILE A 64 -33.44 18.05 -18.24
CA ILE A 64 -33.69 19.39 -18.78
C ILE A 64 -35.18 19.63 -19.09
N ALA A 65 -35.98 18.61 -19.38
CA ALA A 65 -37.42 18.76 -19.53
C ALA A 65 -38.11 18.96 -18.17
N SER A 66 -37.52 18.44 -17.09
CA SER A 66 -38.04 18.72 -15.74
C SER A 66 -37.80 20.15 -15.27
N THR A 67 -37.07 20.96 -16.05
CA THR A 67 -36.73 22.35 -15.76
C THR A 67 -37.50 23.37 -16.60
N ILE A 68 -38.58 22.95 -17.31
CA ILE A 68 -39.43 23.77 -18.20
C ILE A 68 -40.02 25.05 -17.53
N PHE A 69 -39.95 25.17 -16.20
CA PHE A 69 -40.32 26.37 -15.44
C PHE A 69 -39.23 26.89 -14.48
N SER A 70 -37.96 26.60 -14.75
CA SER A 70 -36.82 26.99 -13.91
C SER A 70 -35.69 27.66 -14.72
N SER A 71 -34.69 28.22 -14.04
CA SER A 71 -33.56 28.96 -14.64
C SER A 71 -32.48 28.07 -15.30
N CYS A 72 -32.84 26.88 -15.78
CA CYS A 72 -31.95 26.04 -16.59
C CYS A 72 -32.72 25.41 -17.75
N GLY A 73 -32.60 25.99 -18.94
CA GLY A 73 -33.12 25.46 -20.19
C GLY A 73 -32.05 24.85 -21.09
N MET A 74 -32.50 24.27 -22.20
CA MET A 74 -31.61 23.72 -23.23
C MET A 74 -30.66 24.77 -23.82
N LEU A 75 -31.13 26.01 -23.93
CA LEU A 75 -30.33 27.13 -24.42
C LEU A 75 -29.24 27.52 -23.42
N ASP A 76 -29.51 27.48 -22.12
CA ASP A 76 -28.49 27.78 -21.10
C ASP A 76 -27.36 26.74 -21.11
N VAL A 77 -27.69 25.45 -21.30
CA VAL A 77 -26.69 24.38 -21.48
C VAL A 77 -25.91 24.57 -22.78
N TYR A 78 -26.57 24.99 -23.86
CA TYR A 78 -25.93 25.29 -25.14
C TYR A 78 -24.97 26.48 -25.05
N ASP A 79 -25.39 27.55 -24.40
CA ASP A 79 -24.60 28.76 -24.20
C ASP A 79 -23.42 28.50 -23.26
N LEU A 80 -23.61 27.65 -22.25
CA LEU A 80 -22.54 27.18 -21.37
C LEU A 80 -21.41 26.50 -22.14
N VAL A 81 -21.73 25.57 -23.05
CA VAL A 81 -20.75 24.84 -23.88
C VAL A 81 -20.05 25.77 -24.87
N LYS A 82 -20.67 26.89 -25.22
CA LYS A 82 -20.10 27.91 -26.12
C LYS A 82 -19.35 29.03 -25.40
N ASN A 83 -19.47 29.13 -24.08
CA ASN A 83 -18.82 30.17 -23.31
C ASN A 83 -17.29 30.03 -23.46
N LYS A 84 -16.68 31.04 -24.10
CA LYS A 84 -15.25 31.02 -24.42
C LYS A 84 -14.38 31.15 -23.18
N ASP A 85 -14.80 31.93 -22.18
CA ASP A 85 -14.04 32.16 -20.96
C ASP A 85 -14.02 30.91 -20.08
N LEU A 86 -15.15 30.22 -19.98
CA LEU A 86 -15.24 28.89 -19.37
C LEU A 86 -14.39 27.85 -20.12
N THR A 87 -14.45 27.87 -21.46
CA THR A 87 -13.60 27.00 -22.30
C THR A 87 -12.11 27.29 -22.07
N ASN A 88 -11.73 28.56 -21.93
CA ASN A 88 -10.35 28.97 -21.65
C ASN A 88 -9.89 28.50 -20.27
N LEU A 89 -10.76 28.58 -19.25
CA LEU A 89 -10.49 28.03 -17.92
C LEU A 89 -10.30 26.50 -17.96
N PHE A 90 -11.16 25.78 -18.68
CA PHE A 90 -10.98 24.34 -18.88
C PHE A 90 -9.68 23.99 -19.64
N ASN A 91 -9.33 24.79 -20.65
CA ASN A 91 -8.07 24.63 -21.37
C ASN A 91 -6.85 24.91 -20.50
N LEU A 92 -6.94 25.84 -19.53
CA LEU A 92 -5.88 26.04 -18.53
C LEU A 92 -5.67 24.76 -17.73
N PHE A 93 -6.72 24.19 -17.12
CA PHE A 93 -6.59 22.97 -16.32
C PHE A 93 -6.06 21.79 -17.16
N LYS A 94 -6.54 21.65 -18.40
CA LYS A 94 -6.03 20.66 -19.35
C LYS A 94 -4.54 20.85 -19.66
N SER A 95 -4.10 22.11 -19.84
CA SER A 95 -2.70 22.43 -20.12
C SER A 95 -1.82 22.14 -18.91
N ILE A 96 -2.27 22.52 -17.71
CA ILE A 96 -1.58 22.20 -16.46
C ILE A 96 -1.46 20.67 -16.30
N ALA A 97 -2.52 19.91 -16.59
CA ALA A 97 -2.47 18.45 -16.53
C ALA A 97 -1.46 17.84 -17.52
N ALA A 98 -1.34 18.43 -18.71
CA ALA A 98 -0.42 17.98 -19.75
C ALA A 98 1.04 18.36 -19.48
N THR A 99 1.29 19.56 -18.95
CA THR A 99 2.63 20.07 -18.62
C THR A 99 2.67 20.66 -17.20
N PRO A 100 2.59 19.84 -16.14
CA PRO A 100 2.53 20.35 -14.76
C PRO A 100 3.74 21.19 -14.34
N ALA A 101 4.92 20.93 -14.94
CA ALA A 101 6.12 21.73 -14.75
C ALA A 101 5.94 23.21 -15.17
N GLU A 102 4.99 23.49 -16.06
CA GLU A 102 4.65 24.83 -16.57
C GLU A 102 3.44 25.45 -15.84
N MET A 103 3.02 24.91 -14.71
CA MET A 103 1.84 25.40 -13.98
C MET A 103 1.89 26.91 -13.70
N SER A 104 2.97 27.40 -13.08
CA SER A 104 3.12 28.82 -12.75
C SER A 104 3.02 29.74 -13.97
N PRO A 105 3.78 29.53 -15.07
CA PRO A 105 3.66 30.39 -16.25
C PRO A 105 2.31 30.24 -16.98
N LEU A 106 1.67 29.08 -16.97
CA LEU A 106 0.32 28.88 -17.53
C LEU A 106 -0.72 29.69 -16.75
N ILE A 107 -0.71 29.58 -15.42
CA ILE A 107 -1.62 30.34 -14.54
C ILE A 107 -1.37 31.83 -14.69
N TYR A 108 -0.10 32.28 -14.69
CA TYR A 108 0.23 33.69 -14.92
C TYR A 108 -0.35 34.23 -16.22
N LYS A 109 -0.16 33.51 -17.34
CA LYS A 109 -0.69 33.92 -18.65
C LYS A 109 -2.21 33.98 -18.64
N TYR A 110 -2.88 33.05 -17.97
CA TYR A 110 -4.33 33.08 -17.80
C TYR A 110 -4.77 34.33 -17.02
N MET A 111 -4.16 34.59 -15.85
CA MET A 111 -4.47 35.76 -15.01
C MET A 111 -4.25 37.07 -15.78
N ALA A 112 -3.12 37.21 -16.47
CA ALA A 112 -2.77 38.40 -17.23
C ALA A 112 -3.68 38.66 -18.45
N ALA A 113 -4.37 37.63 -18.93
CA ALA A 113 -5.34 37.74 -20.02
C ALA A 113 -6.75 38.09 -19.55
N GLN A 114 -7.00 38.12 -18.23
CA GLN A 114 -8.33 38.44 -17.70
C GLN A 114 -8.60 39.94 -17.67
N THR A 115 -9.83 40.31 -18.03
CA THR A 115 -10.40 41.64 -17.86
C THR A 115 -11.67 41.55 -17.02
N ASP A 116 -12.25 42.70 -16.69
CA ASP A 116 -13.56 42.76 -16.01
C ASP A 116 -14.62 41.97 -16.78
N ASP A 117 -14.77 42.25 -18.08
CA ASP A 117 -15.69 41.52 -18.96
C ASP A 117 -15.47 40.00 -18.99
N THR A 118 -14.23 39.50 -19.03
CA THR A 118 -13.98 38.05 -19.13
C THR A 118 -14.26 37.33 -17.83
N VAL A 119 -13.95 37.97 -16.69
CA VAL A 119 -14.26 37.40 -15.37
C VAL A 119 -15.75 37.48 -15.08
N ASP A 120 -16.41 38.58 -15.42
CA ASP A 120 -17.86 38.71 -15.26
C ASP A 120 -18.61 37.71 -16.15
N ASN A 121 -18.20 37.51 -17.41
CA ASN A 121 -18.76 36.46 -18.28
C ASN A 121 -18.58 35.04 -17.70
N LEU A 122 -17.44 34.80 -17.04
CA LEU A 122 -17.18 33.52 -16.36
C LEU A 122 -18.07 33.39 -15.12
N CYS A 123 -18.20 34.44 -14.33
CA CYS A 123 -19.05 34.48 -13.14
C CYS A 123 -20.53 34.35 -13.47
N ASP A 124 -20.97 34.94 -14.58
CA ASP A 124 -22.31 34.73 -15.12
C ASP A 124 -22.52 33.29 -15.56
N ALA A 125 -21.52 32.65 -16.19
CA ALA A 125 -21.61 31.23 -16.51
C ALA A 125 -21.80 30.37 -15.25
N PHE A 126 -21.05 30.64 -14.18
CA PHE A 126 -21.21 29.91 -12.92
C PHE A 126 -22.56 30.18 -12.24
N SER A 127 -22.95 31.45 -12.15
CA SER A 127 -24.11 31.91 -11.37
C SER A 127 -25.46 31.70 -12.08
N HIS A 128 -25.48 31.80 -13.41
CA HIS A 128 -26.71 31.74 -14.21
C HIS A 128 -26.89 30.43 -14.96
N ALA A 129 -25.82 29.69 -15.27
CA ALA A 129 -25.91 28.43 -15.98
C ALA A 129 -25.44 27.24 -15.14
N ILE A 130 -24.17 27.16 -14.72
CA ILE A 130 -23.60 25.98 -14.05
C ILE A 130 -24.30 25.69 -12.73
N GLY A 131 -24.52 26.68 -11.87
CA GLY A 131 -25.20 26.49 -10.59
C GLY A 131 -26.63 25.93 -10.77
N PRO A 132 -27.52 26.66 -11.46
CA PRO A 132 -28.90 26.20 -11.69
C PRO A 132 -29.00 24.89 -12.48
N CYS A 133 -28.20 24.73 -13.54
CA CYS A 133 -28.22 23.50 -14.33
C CYS A 133 -27.58 22.32 -13.61
N GLY A 134 -26.46 22.53 -12.92
CA GLY A 134 -25.80 21.51 -12.12
C GLY A 134 -26.74 20.95 -11.07
N GLN A 135 -27.45 21.81 -10.35
CA GLN A 135 -28.40 21.42 -9.30
C GLN A 135 -29.55 20.52 -9.80
N LYS A 136 -30.00 20.69 -11.05
CA LYS A 136 -31.14 19.92 -11.59
C LYS A 136 -30.71 18.75 -12.47
N VAL A 137 -29.59 18.87 -13.17
CA VAL A 137 -29.09 17.87 -14.12
C VAL A 137 -28.22 16.82 -13.43
N LEU A 138 -27.23 17.24 -12.62
CA LEU A 138 -26.26 16.30 -12.02
C LEU A 138 -26.90 15.24 -11.11
N PRO A 139 -27.90 15.56 -10.25
CA PRO A 139 -28.54 14.54 -9.41
C PRO A 139 -29.28 13.45 -10.19
N LYS A 140 -29.65 13.69 -11.45
CA LYS A 140 -30.25 12.66 -12.32
C LYS A 140 -29.22 11.97 -13.20
N LEU A 141 -28.21 12.72 -13.62
CA LEU A 141 -27.23 12.27 -14.60
C LEU A 141 -26.17 11.36 -13.99
N LEU A 142 -25.60 11.73 -12.84
CA LEU A 142 -24.55 10.93 -12.19
C LEU A 142 -25.05 9.54 -11.78
N PRO A 143 -26.25 9.36 -11.17
CA PRO A 143 -26.77 8.02 -10.92
C PRO A 143 -27.03 7.20 -12.18
N ALA A 144 -27.42 7.85 -13.29
CA ALA A 144 -27.61 7.16 -14.57
C ALA A 144 -26.27 6.68 -15.14
N PHE A 145 -25.25 7.54 -15.14
CA PHE A 145 -23.90 7.18 -15.57
C PHE A 145 -23.28 6.08 -14.70
N GLN A 146 -23.51 6.14 -13.39
CA GLN A 146 -23.03 5.14 -12.45
C GLN A 146 -23.74 3.78 -12.62
N LYS A 147 -24.97 3.76 -13.12
CA LYS A 147 -25.75 2.53 -13.38
C LYS A 147 -25.45 1.92 -14.75
N ASP A 148 -25.04 2.73 -15.73
CA ASP A 148 -24.70 2.27 -17.08
C ASP A 148 -23.29 1.67 -17.11
N ASP A 149 -23.21 0.38 -16.76
CA ASP A 149 -21.96 -0.36 -16.75
C ASP A 149 -21.49 -0.84 -18.13
N GLU A 150 -22.20 -0.51 -19.21
CA GLU A 150 -21.87 -0.85 -20.60
C GLU A 150 -21.26 0.36 -21.33
N CYS A 151 -22.03 1.43 -21.54
CA CYS A 151 -21.57 2.61 -22.29
C CYS A 151 -20.88 3.66 -21.40
N CYS A 152 -21.10 3.63 -20.08
CA CYS A 152 -20.48 4.53 -19.12
C CYS A 152 -19.49 3.84 -18.17
N SER A 153 -19.07 2.60 -18.42
CA SER A 153 -18.24 1.82 -17.50
C SER A 153 -17.06 2.59 -16.87
N GLU A 154 -16.20 3.23 -17.66
CA GLU A 154 -15.05 3.99 -17.14
C GLU A 154 -15.48 5.22 -16.33
N ILE A 155 -16.52 5.96 -16.78
CA ILE A 155 -17.11 7.08 -16.02
C ILE A 155 -17.74 6.60 -14.72
N SER A 156 -18.42 5.47 -14.76
CA SER A 156 -19.04 4.81 -13.61
C SER A 156 -17.99 4.44 -12.56
N GLU A 157 -16.81 3.95 -12.97
CA GLU A 157 -15.68 3.70 -12.05
C GLU A 157 -15.10 5.01 -11.49
N LEU A 158 -14.97 6.07 -12.30
CA LEU A 158 -14.52 7.39 -11.83
C LEU A 158 -15.49 8.02 -10.83
N ILE A 159 -16.80 7.83 -11.03
CA ILE A 159 -17.82 8.29 -10.09
C ILE A 159 -17.63 7.60 -8.73
N ASP A 160 -17.38 6.29 -8.71
CA ASP A 160 -17.12 5.57 -7.47
C ASP A 160 -15.85 6.05 -6.76
N MET A 161 -14.82 6.44 -7.53
CA MET A 161 -13.57 6.97 -6.96
C MET A 161 -13.76 8.25 -6.15
N PHE A 162 -14.81 9.04 -6.39
CA PHE A 162 -15.11 10.20 -5.55
C PHE A 162 -15.31 9.83 -4.07
N ASN A 163 -15.72 8.59 -3.76
CA ASN A 163 -15.85 8.15 -2.37
C ASN A 163 -14.53 8.17 -1.58
N ILE A 164 -13.36 8.24 -2.24
CA ILE A 164 -12.05 8.40 -1.56
C ILE A 164 -11.86 9.81 -1.01
N ILE A 165 -12.44 10.83 -1.67
CA ILE A 165 -12.20 12.23 -1.33
C ILE A 165 -13.40 12.90 -0.69
N VAL A 166 -14.61 12.38 -0.89
CA VAL A 166 -15.83 12.89 -0.27
C VAL A 166 -15.89 12.39 1.18
N PRO A 167 -15.85 13.29 2.18
CA PRO A 167 -15.98 12.91 3.59
C PRO A 167 -17.23 12.06 3.85
N PRO A 168 -17.19 11.13 4.82
CA PRO A 168 -18.19 10.08 4.95
C PRO A 168 -19.53 10.59 5.48
N ASP A 169 -19.52 11.75 6.14
CA ASP A 169 -20.67 12.50 6.63
C ASP A 169 -21.31 13.38 5.55
N LYS A 170 -20.68 13.50 4.36
CA LYS A 170 -21.15 14.34 3.26
C LYS A 170 -21.75 13.55 2.12
N ASN A 171 -22.86 14.05 1.60
CA ASN A 171 -23.44 13.58 0.36
C ASN A 171 -22.54 13.98 -0.82
N THR A 172 -22.30 13.05 -1.76
CA THR A 172 -21.48 13.32 -2.96
C THR A 172 -21.99 14.51 -3.77
N MET A 173 -23.32 14.68 -3.89
CA MET A 173 -23.90 15.82 -4.61
C MET A 173 -23.70 17.14 -3.87
N PHE A 174 -23.85 17.14 -2.55
CA PHE A 174 -23.55 18.33 -1.74
C PHE A 174 -22.08 18.73 -1.89
N PHE A 175 -21.17 17.78 -1.79
CA PHE A 175 -19.74 18.05 -1.99
C PHE A 175 -19.45 18.65 -3.38
N ILE A 176 -19.99 18.07 -4.45
CA ILE A 176 -19.75 18.56 -5.82
C ILE A 176 -20.39 19.93 -6.06
N LEU A 177 -21.68 20.09 -5.72
CA LEU A 177 -22.45 21.29 -6.03
C LEU A 177 -22.13 22.42 -5.06
N ASN A 178 -22.36 22.19 -3.77
CA ASN A 178 -22.31 23.24 -2.75
C ASN A 178 -20.87 23.55 -2.29
N GLU A 179 -19.97 22.56 -2.23
CA GLU A 179 -18.60 22.82 -1.76
C GLU A 179 -17.62 23.14 -2.87
N VAL A 180 -17.69 22.42 -4.00
CA VAL A 180 -16.73 22.60 -5.10
C VAL A 180 -17.21 23.66 -6.10
N ILE A 181 -18.39 23.50 -6.70
CA ILE A 181 -18.88 24.42 -7.74
C ILE A 181 -19.24 25.78 -7.14
N ASP A 182 -20.10 25.82 -6.11
CA ASP A 182 -20.49 27.08 -5.45
C ASP A 182 -19.30 27.69 -4.69
N GLY A 183 -18.44 26.86 -4.08
CA GLY A 183 -17.20 27.33 -3.47
C GLY A 183 -16.25 27.99 -4.47
N PHE A 184 -16.09 27.43 -5.68
CA PHE A 184 -15.32 28.07 -6.75
C PHE A 184 -15.96 29.36 -7.24
N ASN A 185 -17.30 29.37 -7.38
CA ASN A 185 -18.04 30.58 -7.72
C ASN A 185 -17.79 31.68 -6.67
N ARG A 186 -17.93 31.39 -5.37
CA ARG A 186 -17.64 32.34 -4.29
C ARG A 186 -16.18 32.78 -4.27
N PHE A 187 -15.24 31.85 -4.47
CA PHE A 187 -13.81 32.14 -4.49
C PHE A 187 -13.46 33.18 -5.56
N LEU A 188 -14.01 33.03 -6.77
CA LEU A 188 -13.67 33.88 -7.91
C LEU A 188 -14.58 35.11 -8.05
N CYS A 189 -15.87 34.93 -7.83
CA CYS A 189 -16.93 35.83 -8.30
C CYS A 189 -17.57 36.69 -7.22
N SER A 190 -17.21 36.51 -5.95
CA SER A 190 -17.61 37.45 -4.91
C SER A 190 -17.11 38.85 -5.23
N LYS A 191 -17.91 39.88 -4.95
CA LYS A 191 -17.60 41.26 -5.32
C LYS A 191 -17.02 42.02 -4.14
N LYS A 192 -15.92 42.74 -4.40
CA LYS A 192 -15.28 43.70 -3.50
C LYS A 192 -15.38 45.07 -4.16
N GLY A 193 -16.40 45.83 -3.77
CA GLY A 193 -16.86 46.97 -4.57
C GLY A 193 -17.34 46.49 -5.95
N ASP A 194 -16.83 47.11 -7.02
CA ASP A 194 -17.23 46.75 -8.39
C ASP A 194 -16.44 45.56 -8.97
N ALA A 195 -15.24 45.27 -8.44
CA ALA A 195 -14.38 44.20 -8.93
C ALA A 195 -14.69 42.86 -8.28
N SER A 196 -14.54 41.76 -9.01
CA SER A 196 -14.58 40.42 -8.41
C SER A 196 -13.29 40.13 -7.62
N CYS A 197 -13.40 39.32 -6.57
CA CYS A 197 -12.28 38.87 -5.76
C CYS A 197 -11.19 38.18 -6.59
N GLY A 198 -11.60 37.40 -7.60
CA GLY A 198 -10.71 36.79 -8.57
C GLY A 198 -9.92 37.83 -9.37
N LEU A 199 -10.60 38.83 -9.93
CA LEU A 199 -9.96 39.87 -10.74
C LEU A 199 -9.06 40.78 -9.90
N ASP A 200 -9.48 41.16 -8.69
CA ASP A 200 -8.66 41.95 -7.75
C ASP A 200 -7.35 41.22 -7.46
N MET A 201 -7.43 39.93 -7.12
CA MET A 201 -6.26 39.08 -6.90
C MET A 201 -5.38 38.97 -8.15
N PHE A 202 -5.95 38.68 -9.32
CA PHE A 202 -5.20 38.55 -10.57
C PHE A 202 -4.48 39.85 -10.94
N SER A 203 -5.15 40.99 -10.78
CA SER A 203 -4.61 42.32 -11.03
C SER A 203 -3.44 42.64 -10.10
N GLN A 204 -3.60 42.37 -8.79
CA GLN A 204 -2.52 42.56 -7.82
C GLN A 204 -1.29 41.69 -8.16
N LEU A 205 -1.50 40.39 -8.44
CA LEU A 205 -0.40 39.47 -8.76
C LEU A 205 0.31 39.81 -10.06
N THR A 206 -0.41 40.13 -11.12
CA THR A 206 0.18 40.48 -12.43
C THR A 206 0.86 41.85 -12.43
N LYS A 207 0.55 42.71 -11.46
CA LYS A 207 1.27 43.95 -11.21
C LYS A 207 2.57 43.73 -10.43
N MET A 208 2.59 42.75 -9.52
CA MET A 208 3.75 42.45 -8.67
C MET A 208 4.76 41.51 -9.33
N TYR A 209 4.30 40.62 -10.20
CA TYR A 209 5.09 39.55 -10.78
C TYR A 209 5.06 39.60 -12.31
N THR A 210 6.02 38.91 -12.92
CA THR A 210 6.08 38.62 -14.35
C THR A 210 5.92 37.12 -14.57
N VAL A 211 5.74 36.70 -15.81
CA VAL A 211 5.66 35.27 -16.18
C VAL A 211 6.89 34.47 -15.72
N ASP A 212 8.06 35.11 -15.62
CA ASP A 212 9.33 34.47 -15.27
C ASP A 212 9.57 34.35 -13.77
N ASN A 213 8.92 35.17 -12.94
CA ASN A 213 9.14 35.21 -11.49
C ASN A 213 7.90 34.87 -10.65
N PHE A 214 6.74 34.73 -11.27
CA PHE A 214 5.53 34.25 -10.59
C PHE A 214 5.68 32.77 -10.21
N ASP A 215 5.44 32.49 -8.94
CA ASP A 215 5.34 31.14 -8.39
C ASP A 215 3.93 30.91 -7.84
N PHE A 216 3.20 29.94 -8.39
CA PHE A 216 1.82 29.69 -8.01
C PHE A 216 1.70 29.30 -6.53
N PHE A 217 2.50 28.35 -6.06
CA PHE A 217 2.39 27.88 -4.68
C PHE A 217 2.78 28.98 -3.69
N ASN A 218 3.89 29.68 -3.94
CA ASN A 218 4.38 30.72 -3.03
C ASN A 218 3.42 31.89 -2.87
N HIS A 219 2.75 32.31 -3.94
CA HIS A 219 1.96 33.54 -3.94
C HIS A 219 0.44 33.32 -3.83
N MET A 220 -0.07 32.13 -4.18
CA MET A 220 -1.51 31.83 -4.13
C MET A 220 -1.89 30.85 -3.01
N VAL A 221 -1.00 29.89 -2.69
CA VAL A 221 -1.33 28.79 -1.78
C VAL A 221 -0.73 28.99 -0.40
N LEU A 222 0.59 29.17 -0.32
CA LEU A 222 1.33 29.28 0.94
C LEU A 222 0.97 30.48 1.83
N PRO A 223 0.40 31.61 1.35
CA PRO A 223 -0.12 32.64 2.26
C PRO A 223 -1.18 32.11 3.23
N PHE A 224 -1.96 31.11 2.83
CA PHE A 224 -2.95 30.44 3.70
C PHE A 224 -2.34 29.37 4.62
N MET A 225 -1.01 29.24 4.62
CA MET A 225 -0.29 28.25 5.41
C MET A 225 0.96 28.79 6.12
N THR A 226 1.21 30.09 6.05
CA THR A 226 2.44 30.71 6.57
C THR A 226 2.21 31.95 7.42
N VAL A 227 0.98 32.49 7.47
CA VAL A 227 0.62 33.57 8.39
C VAL A 227 0.17 32.93 9.70
N GLY A 228 0.89 33.26 10.79
CA GLY A 228 0.69 32.66 12.10
C GLY A 228 -0.40 33.30 12.94
N GLN A 229 -0.66 32.69 14.10
CA GLN A 229 -1.67 33.12 15.05
C GLN A 229 -1.47 34.58 15.49
N GLY A 230 -2.52 35.39 15.39
CA GLY A 230 -2.56 36.80 15.76
C GLY A 230 -2.14 37.77 14.65
N GLU A 231 -1.62 37.26 13.53
CA GLU A 231 -1.23 38.07 12.37
C GLU A 231 -2.12 37.82 11.14
N GLU A 232 -3.08 36.89 11.19
CA GLU A 232 -3.86 36.43 10.02
C GLU A 232 -4.60 37.57 9.32
N CYS A 233 -5.30 38.40 10.08
CA CYS A 233 -6.08 39.52 9.53
C CYS A 233 -5.18 40.58 8.89
N SER A 234 -4.12 40.99 9.61
CA SER A 234 -3.19 42.01 9.12
C SER A 234 -2.38 41.49 7.92
N GLY A 235 -1.82 40.28 8.02
CA GLY A 235 -1.01 39.65 6.99
C GLY A 235 -1.77 39.40 5.70
N LEU A 236 -3.00 38.87 5.78
CA LEU A 236 -3.85 38.66 4.59
C LEU A 236 -4.46 39.97 4.04
N SER A 237 -4.32 41.08 4.76
CA SER A 237 -4.58 42.44 4.25
C SER A 237 -3.40 43.02 3.45
N GLY A 238 -2.33 42.24 3.26
CA GLY A 238 -1.13 42.64 2.54
C GLY A 238 -0.09 43.36 3.39
N ASN A 239 -0.30 43.49 4.70
CA ASN A 239 0.69 44.07 5.60
C ASN A 239 1.83 43.07 5.90
N PRO A 240 3.01 43.56 6.32
CA PRO A 240 4.09 42.68 6.76
C PRO A 240 3.67 41.78 7.93
N TYR A 241 4.03 40.50 7.84
CA TYR A 241 3.82 39.50 8.89
C TYR A 241 5.08 38.63 9.05
N LYS A 242 5.18 37.90 10.16
CA LYS A 242 6.24 36.92 10.36
C LYS A 242 5.84 35.58 9.73
N ASN A 243 6.46 35.22 8.61
CA ASN A 243 6.21 33.96 7.94
C ASN A 243 6.66 32.78 8.84
N THR A 244 5.73 31.89 9.20
CA THR A 244 5.97 30.81 10.18
C THR A 244 6.96 29.76 9.70
N ALA A 245 7.03 29.51 8.38
CA ALA A 245 7.93 28.52 7.80
C ALA A 245 9.39 29.02 7.75
N SER A 246 9.59 30.25 7.28
CA SER A 246 10.93 30.86 7.14
C SER A 246 11.41 31.61 8.39
N GLN A 247 10.49 31.95 9.30
CA GLN A 247 10.69 32.84 10.45
C GLN A 247 11.17 34.26 10.09
N LYS A 248 11.00 34.68 8.82
CA LYS A 248 11.38 36.00 8.30
C LYS A 248 10.14 36.89 8.09
N SER A 249 10.36 38.20 8.05
CA SER A 249 9.33 39.15 7.62
C SER A 249 8.97 38.87 6.15
N SER A 250 7.68 38.79 5.86
CA SER A 250 7.14 38.59 4.51
C SER A 250 5.89 39.46 4.31
N THR A 251 5.46 39.59 3.06
CA THR A 251 4.21 40.23 2.66
C THR A 251 3.50 39.33 1.66
N THR A 252 2.19 39.49 1.52
CA THR A 252 1.39 38.86 0.46
C THR A 252 0.49 39.92 -0.17
N ILE A 253 -0.34 39.53 -1.14
CA ILE A 253 -1.34 40.41 -1.73
C ILE A 253 -2.40 40.81 -0.69
N ASN A 254 -3.15 41.87 -0.94
CA ASN A 254 -4.30 42.21 -0.09
C ASN A 254 -5.52 41.39 -0.52
N PHE A 255 -5.76 40.27 0.16
CA PHE A 255 -6.99 39.49 -0.01
C PHE A 255 -8.20 40.19 0.63
N GLY A 256 -8.01 40.85 1.78
CA GLY A 256 -9.08 41.59 2.48
C GLY A 256 -10.32 40.74 2.73
N CYS A 257 -11.52 41.30 2.51
CA CYS A 257 -12.78 40.57 2.70
C CYS A 257 -12.94 39.31 1.83
N CYS A 258 -12.19 39.16 0.73
CA CYS A 258 -12.27 38.00 -0.14
C CYS A 258 -11.87 36.70 0.57
N VAL A 259 -11.04 36.78 1.63
CA VAL A 259 -10.66 35.62 2.45
C VAL A 259 -11.90 34.90 2.98
N HIS A 260 -12.95 35.62 3.39
CA HIS A 260 -14.17 35.02 3.92
C HIS A 260 -14.89 34.14 2.88
N GLN A 261 -14.82 34.53 1.61
CA GLN A 261 -15.48 33.83 0.50
C GLN A 261 -14.61 32.75 -0.15
N MET A 262 -13.28 32.88 -0.05
CA MET A 262 -12.33 31.86 -0.48
C MET A 262 -12.24 30.69 0.50
N ARG A 263 -12.36 30.98 1.80
CA ARG A 263 -12.16 30.01 2.89
C ARG A 263 -12.98 28.72 2.74
N PRO A 264 -14.29 28.73 2.43
CA PRO A 264 -15.08 27.50 2.33
C PRO A 264 -14.50 26.48 1.34
N LEU A 265 -14.14 26.92 0.12
CA LEU A 265 -13.56 26.04 -0.90
C LEU A 265 -12.22 25.46 -0.44
N ILE A 266 -11.34 26.30 0.11
CA ILE A 266 -10.02 25.85 0.56
C ILE A 266 -10.16 24.85 1.72
N GLN A 267 -11.07 25.10 2.66
CA GLN A 267 -11.36 24.19 3.77
C GLN A 267 -12.00 22.89 3.30
N SER A 268 -12.83 22.90 2.25
CA SER A 268 -13.35 21.68 1.63
C SER A 268 -12.24 20.83 0.99
N ILE A 269 -11.29 21.47 0.30
CA ILE A 269 -10.11 20.77 -0.25
C ILE A 269 -9.25 20.19 0.89
N GLN A 270 -8.96 20.98 1.92
CA GLN A 270 -8.21 20.51 3.11
C GLN A 270 -8.91 19.34 3.80
N SER A 271 -10.24 19.41 3.95
CA SER A 271 -11.06 18.35 4.56
C SER A 271 -11.08 17.07 3.72
N ALA A 272 -11.16 17.20 2.39
CA ALA A 272 -11.09 16.07 1.47
C ALA A 272 -9.73 15.38 1.53
N LEU A 273 -8.65 16.15 1.55
CA LEU A 273 -7.28 15.64 1.73
C LEU A 273 -7.15 14.93 3.08
N LYS A 274 -7.54 15.58 4.18
CA LYS A 274 -7.53 14.98 5.51
C LYS A 274 -8.39 13.71 5.57
N TYR A 275 -9.54 13.67 4.92
CA TYR A 275 -10.34 12.46 4.86
C TYR A 275 -9.61 11.34 4.10
N MET A 276 -8.98 11.64 2.98
CA MET A 276 -8.22 10.64 2.23
C MET A 276 -7.02 10.11 3.02
N VAL A 277 -6.16 10.99 3.55
CA VAL A 277 -4.84 10.61 4.07
C VAL A 277 -4.70 10.67 5.59
N SER A 278 -5.74 11.16 6.29
CA SER A 278 -5.81 11.32 7.74
C SER A 278 -4.87 12.35 8.38
N ASP A 279 -3.91 12.90 7.62
CA ASP A 279 -3.01 13.98 8.02
C ASP A 279 -3.53 15.36 7.57
N GLU A 280 -3.20 16.41 8.32
CA GLU A 280 -3.51 17.79 7.93
C GLU A 280 -2.60 18.27 6.80
N THR A 281 -3.08 19.16 5.93
CA THR A 281 -2.29 19.64 4.79
C THR A 281 -0.98 20.33 5.21
N TRP A 282 -0.99 21.10 6.29
CA TRP A 282 0.22 21.77 6.81
C TRP A 282 1.20 20.80 7.49
N ASP A 283 0.73 19.72 8.10
CA ASP A 283 1.60 18.68 8.66
C ASP A 283 2.31 17.92 7.54
N ILE A 284 1.58 17.62 6.45
CA ILE A 284 2.13 17.02 5.23
C ILE A 284 3.23 17.91 4.65
N LEU A 285 2.95 19.19 4.39
CA LEU A 285 3.97 20.10 3.83
C LEU A 285 5.16 20.29 4.78
N SER A 286 4.92 20.32 6.09
CA SER A 286 5.99 20.48 7.08
C SER A 286 6.89 19.26 7.12
N GLY A 287 6.33 18.04 7.03
CA GLY A 287 7.12 16.81 6.97
C GLY A 287 7.91 16.62 5.66
N MET A 288 7.58 17.36 4.59
CA MET A 288 8.33 17.34 3.34
C MET A 288 9.63 18.16 3.39
N VAL A 289 9.78 19.04 4.39
CA VAL A 289 10.86 20.03 4.46
C VAL A 289 11.62 19.91 5.78
N SER A 290 12.93 19.75 5.70
CA SER A 290 13.82 20.04 6.83
C SER A 290 14.11 21.53 6.85
N PHE A 291 13.35 22.28 7.65
CA PHE A 291 13.40 23.75 7.69
C PHE A 291 14.78 24.29 8.09
N THR A 292 15.20 25.36 7.41
CA THR A 292 16.42 26.10 7.80
C THR A 292 16.22 26.86 9.11
N ALA A 293 14.99 27.30 9.38
CA ALA A 293 14.61 27.94 10.63
C ALA A 293 14.31 26.86 11.68
N PRO A 294 14.93 26.88 12.88
CA PRO A 294 14.76 25.82 13.89
C PRO A 294 13.32 25.61 14.37
N ASN A 295 12.49 26.66 14.33
CA ASN A 295 11.07 26.62 14.67
C ASN A 295 10.19 26.89 13.45
N GLY A 296 10.69 26.58 12.25
CA GLY A 296 9.95 26.72 11.01
C GLY A 296 8.85 25.67 10.90
N GLY A 297 7.66 26.07 10.43
CA GLY A 297 6.57 25.16 10.12
C GLY A 297 5.44 25.84 9.36
N PHE A 298 4.68 25.07 8.58
CA PHE A 298 3.43 25.51 8.01
C PHE A 298 2.31 25.39 9.05
N VAL A 299 1.28 26.24 8.95
CA VAL A 299 0.19 26.35 9.93
C VAL A 299 -1.17 26.47 9.26
N ASP A 300 -2.25 26.33 10.01
CA ASP A 300 -3.60 26.65 9.54
C ASP A 300 -3.88 28.15 9.69
N THR A 301 -3.58 28.93 8.65
CA THR A 301 -3.91 30.36 8.65
C THR A 301 -5.43 30.59 8.60
N LEU A 302 -6.19 29.72 7.90
CA LEU A 302 -7.59 29.98 7.60
C LEU A 302 -8.49 29.93 8.83
N THR A 303 -8.18 29.09 9.82
CA THR A 303 -8.94 29.05 11.08
C THR A 303 -8.95 30.40 11.81
N GLY A 304 -7.82 31.12 11.81
CA GLY A 304 -7.71 32.46 12.41
C GLY A 304 -8.50 33.55 11.67
N THR A 305 -8.88 33.30 10.42
CA THR A 305 -9.57 34.31 9.59
C THR A 305 -11.06 34.47 9.91
N LYS A 306 -11.65 33.54 10.66
CA LYS A 306 -13.09 33.54 11.00
C LYS A 306 -13.54 34.80 11.75
N THR A 307 -12.63 35.39 12.53
CA THR A 307 -12.90 36.60 13.34
C THR A 307 -12.29 37.86 12.73
N CYS A 308 -11.75 37.80 11.51
CA CYS A 308 -11.14 38.97 10.90
C CYS A 308 -12.18 39.99 10.45
N GLU A 309 -12.03 41.21 10.96
CA GLU A 309 -12.65 42.42 10.44
C GLU A 309 -11.63 43.10 9.53
N PHE A 310 -11.87 43.07 8.22
CA PHE A 310 -11.01 43.74 7.24
C PHE A 310 -11.48 45.19 7.09
N ASP A 311 -10.54 46.13 7.08
CA ASP A 311 -10.87 47.57 7.05
C ASP A 311 -11.70 47.93 5.80
N GLY A 312 -12.89 48.48 6.02
CA GLY A 312 -13.65 49.24 5.01
C GLY A 312 -14.45 48.46 3.96
N ASP A 313 -14.31 47.14 3.83
CA ASP A 313 -14.98 46.36 2.78
C ASP A 313 -15.67 45.11 3.33
N SER A 314 -16.97 44.94 3.04
CA SER A 314 -17.66 43.65 3.05
C SER A 314 -17.73 43.12 1.62
N CYS A 315 -17.43 41.84 1.42
CA CYS A 315 -17.52 41.21 0.10
C CYS A 315 -18.88 40.53 -0.06
N ASP A 316 -19.57 40.84 -1.15
CA ASP A 316 -20.87 40.26 -1.44
C ASP A 316 -20.70 38.92 -2.18
N ASP A 317 -21.44 37.91 -1.73
CA ASP A 317 -21.48 36.61 -2.40
C ASP A 317 -22.08 36.75 -3.81
N PRO A 318 -21.56 36.03 -4.82
CA PRO A 318 -22.22 35.93 -6.11
C PRO A 318 -23.56 35.19 -5.93
N LYS A 319 -24.40 35.22 -6.97
CA LYS A 319 -25.60 34.39 -6.99
C LYS A 319 -25.17 32.90 -6.98
N GLY A 320 -25.36 32.25 -5.83
CA GLY A 320 -25.00 30.85 -5.62
C GLY A 320 -26.03 29.85 -6.13
N ILE A 321 -25.85 28.58 -5.76
CA ILE A 321 -26.82 27.52 -6.01
C ILE A 321 -28.07 27.74 -5.13
N THR A 322 -29.26 27.72 -5.74
CA THR A 322 -30.51 28.20 -5.12
C THR A 322 -31.10 27.30 -4.04
N ASP A 323 -30.84 25.99 -4.06
CA ASP A 323 -31.20 25.11 -2.94
C ASP A 323 -30.00 24.23 -2.54
N ASP A 324 -29.67 24.22 -1.25
CA ASP A 324 -28.69 23.30 -0.67
C ASP A 324 -29.14 21.87 -0.91
N GLN A 325 -28.24 21.05 -1.47
CA GLN A 325 -28.46 19.61 -1.42
C GLN A 325 -28.42 19.15 0.04
N ASP A 326 -29.02 18.00 0.34
CA ASP A 326 -28.84 17.40 1.65
C ASP A 326 -27.34 17.18 1.88
N MET A 327 -26.81 17.87 2.89
CA MET A 327 -25.41 17.74 3.28
C MET A 327 -25.13 16.32 3.75
N THR A 328 -26.07 15.73 4.48
CA THR A 328 -25.85 14.48 5.17
C THR A 328 -25.99 13.29 4.23
N ARG A 329 -25.16 12.30 4.48
CA ARG A 329 -25.17 11.04 3.74
C ARG A 329 -25.64 9.91 4.65
N ASP A 330 -26.54 9.09 4.13
CA ASP A 330 -26.83 7.79 4.71
C ASP A 330 -25.59 6.88 4.58
N VAL A 331 -25.12 6.40 5.72
CA VAL A 331 -23.97 5.48 5.78
C VAL A 331 -24.37 4.19 5.07
N GLY A 332 -23.61 3.83 4.03
CA GLY A 332 -23.86 2.58 3.32
C GLY A 332 -23.47 1.34 4.15
N SER A 333 -23.84 0.16 3.64
CA SER A 333 -23.68 -1.11 4.36
C SER A 333 -22.70 -2.08 3.72
N LYS A 334 -21.98 -1.68 2.67
CA LYS A 334 -21.12 -2.61 1.93
C LYS A 334 -19.90 -3.00 2.78
N ASN A 335 -19.67 -4.30 2.91
CA ASN A 335 -18.48 -4.87 3.51
C ASN A 335 -17.93 -5.95 2.56
N PRO A 336 -16.80 -5.69 1.86
CA PRO A 336 -16.37 -6.55 0.76
C PRO A 336 -15.77 -7.91 1.17
N GLY A 337 -15.58 -8.19 2.47
CA GLY A 337 -15.07 -9.49 2.96
C GLY A 337 -13.69 -9.85 2.41
N LYS A 338 -12.71 -8.93 2.51
CA LYS A 338 -11.35 -9.08 1.93
C LYS A 338 -10.22 -9.16 2.96
N ASN A 339 -10.59 -9.22 4.24
CA ASN A 339 -9.70 -9.44 5.38
C ASN A 339 -10.07 -10.72 6.14
N ASP A 340 -10.86 -11.59 5.52
CA ASP A 340 -11.27 -12.85 6.10
C ASP A 340 -10.07 -13.81 6.12
N LEU A 341 -9.88 -14.48 7.26
CA LEU A 341 -8.87 -15.52 7.44
C LEU A 341 -9.56 -16.88 7.40
N ILE A 342 -9.03 -17.83 6.63
CA ILE A 342 -9.62 -19.16 6.47
C ILE A 342 -8.95 -20.14 7.44
N ASP A 343 -9.76 -20.96 8.12
CA ASP A 343 -9.33 -21.95 9.13
C ASP A 343 -8.43 -21.40 10.24
N THR A 344 -8.54 -20.10 10.51
CA THR A 344 -7.65 -19.39 11.42
C THR A 344 -8.45 -18.82 12.59
N ASN A 345 -8.19 -19.37 13.78
CA ASN A 345 -8.75 -18.87 15.02
C ASN A 345 -7.65 -18.16 15.83
N CYS A 346 -8.02 -17.12 16.56
CA CYS A 346 -7.12 -16.35 17.42
C CYS A 346 -7.91 -15.60 18.49
N THR A 347 -7.20 -14.99 19.45
CA THR A 347 -7.85 -14.05 20.38
C THR A 347 -8.01 -12.72 19.67
N LEU A 348 -9.23 -12.18 19.56
CA LEU A 348 -9.47 -10.92 18.85
C LEU A 348 -9.35 -9.71 19.80
N VAL A 349 -8.66 -8.66 19.33
CA VAL A 349 -8.51 -7.37 20.01
C VAL A 349 -8.87 -6.22 19.07
N ASP A 350 -9.16 -5.05 19.65
CA ASP A 350 -9.39 -3.82 18.87
C ASP A 350 -8.07 -3.14 18.52
N LYS A 351 -7.82 -2.93 17.23
CA LYS A 351 -6.77 -2.06 16.71
C LYS A 351 -7.41 -0.76 16.23
N CYS A 352 -7.19 0.32 16.96
CA CYS A 352 -7.77 1.63 16.67
C CYS A 352 -6.72 2.61 16.10
N SER A 353 -7.18 3.60 15.33
CA SER A 353 -6.39 4.78 14.98
C SER A 353 -5.95 5.53 16.24
N GLY A 354 -4.90 6.36 16.15
CA GLY A 354 -4.39 7.11 17.30
C GLY A 354 -5.43 8.05 17.93
N ASP A 355 -6.32 8.61 17.11
CA ASP A 355 -7.46 9.41 17.56
C ASP A 355 -8.69 8.60 17.98
N LYS A 356 -8.61 7.26 17.90
CA LYS A 356 -9.66 6.29 18.25
C LYS A 356 -10.97 6.45 17.46
N SER A 357 -10.94 7.14 16.33
CA SER A 357 -12.12 7.34 15.48
C SER A 357 -12.52 6.08 14.71
N VAL A 358 -11.57 5.17 14.44
CA VAL A 358 -11.81 3.94 13.68
C VAL A 358 -11.08 2.77 14.32
N CYS A 359 -11.75 1.64 14.46
CA CYS A 359 -11.18 0.41 14.99
C CYS A 359 -11.52 -0.80 14.11
N SER A 360 -10.59 -1.74 14.03
CA SER A 360 -10.76 -3.04 13.40
C SER A 360 -10.52 -4.16 14.41
N LYS A 361 -11.22 -5.29 14.25
CA LYS A 361 -10.94 -6.51 15.00
C LYS A 361 -9.79 -7.25 14.33
N VAL A 362 -8.74 -7.53 15.10
CA VAL A 362 -7.53 -8.23 14.63
C VAL A 362 -7.16 -9.32 15.61
N CYS A 363 -6.38 -10.30 15.15
CA CYS A 363 -5.74 -11.24 16.07
C CYS A 363 -4.76 -10.51 16.97
N ASP A 364 -4.84 -10.78 18.28
CA ASP A 364 -3.79 -10.41 19.21
C ASP A 364 -2.51 -11.17 18.86
N ARG A 365 -1.38 -10.48 18.94
CA ARG A 365 -0.12 -10.98 18.37
C ARG A 365 0.30 -12.28 19.06
N GLY A 366 0.63 -13.30 18.28
CA GLY A 366 1.08 -14.61 18.77
C GLY A 366 -0.04 -15.49 19.35
N THR A 367 -1.31 -15.17 19.04
CA THR A 367 -2.47 -15.93 19.55
C THR A 367 -3.13 -16.81 18.49
N VAL A 368 -2.62 -16.83 17.26
CA VAL A 368 -3.14 -17.71 16.22
C VAL A 368 -3.00 -19.18 16.63
N VAL A 369 -4.11 -19.91 16.53
CA VAL A 369 -4.18 -21.34 16.82
C VAL A 369 -3.77 -22.12 15.59
N ILE A 370 -2.77 -22.98 15.75
CA ILE A 370 -2.19 -23.78 14.66
C ILE A 370 -2.42 -25.26 14.98
N PRO A 371 -3.00 -26.05 14.06
CA PRO A 371 -3.12 -27.49 14.25
C PRO A 371 -1.74 -28.15 14.45
N ASP A 372 -1.63 -29.06 15.43
CA ASP A 372 -0.37 -29.72 15.78
C ASP A 372 0.27 -30.45 14.58
N TRP A 373 -0.56 -31.11 13.76
CA TRP A 373 -0.10 -31.81 12.57
C TRP A 373 0.53 -30.85 11.54
N LEU A 374 -0.01 -29.64 11.40
CA LEU A 374 0.47 -28.66 10.45
C LEU A 374 1.82 -28.12 10.92
N LYS A 375 1.92 -27.77 12.21
CA LYS A 375 3.15 -27.30 12.84
C LYS A 375 4.28 -28.33 12.70
N SER A 376 4.01 -29.60 13.02
CA SER A 376 5.01 -30.66 12.93
C SER A 376 5.43 -30.96 11.49
N THR A 377 4.47 -30.95 10.55
CA THR A 377 4.74 -31.23 9.14
C THR A 377 5.54 -30.11 8.48
N LEU A 378 5.19 -28.85 8.72
CA LEU A 378 5.95 -27.71 8.19
C LEU A 378 7.36 -27.67 8.78
N ALA A 379 7.54 -28.00 10.07
CA ALA A 379 8.85 -28.14 10.68
C ALA A 379 9.68 -29.25 10.02
N TYR A 380 9.07 -30.41 9.73
CA TYR A 380 9.73 -31.50 9.01
C TYR A 380 10.20 -31.07 7.61
N GLN A 381 9.33 -30.43 6.82
CA GLN A 381 9.67 -29.93 5.49
C GLN A 381 10.76 -28.86 5.55
N ARG A 382 10.70 -27.95 6.53
CA ARG A 382 11.73 -26.93 6.76
C ARG A 382 13.08 -27.56 7.08
N ASN A 383 13.13 -28.61 7.90
CA ASN A 383 14.38 -29.30 8.21
C ASN A 383 14.99 -29.96 6.96
N LEU A 384 14.16 -30.53 6.08
CA LEU A 384 14.64 -31.04 4.79
C LEU A 384 15.22 -29.91 3.93
N ALA A 385 14.47 -28.81 3.76
CA ALA A 385 14.91 -27.64 2.99
C ALA A 385 16.21 -27.05 3.54
N ASN A 386 16.36 -26.93 4.87
CA ASN A 386 17.54 -26.37 5.50
C ASN A 386 18.79 -27.25 5.36
N SER A 387 18.61 -28.57 5.31
CA SER A 387 19.70 -29.55 5.15
C SER A 387 20.13 -29.74 3.69
N GLY A 388 19.25 -29.39 2.74
CA GLY A 388 19.52 -29.49 1.32
C GLY A 388 20.38 -28.35 0.78
N PRO A 389 20.71 -28.38 -0.53
CA PRO A 389 21.41 -27.29 -1.17
C PRO A 389 20.61 -25.99 -1.10
N PHE A 390 21.29 -24.90 -0.74
CA PHE A 390 20.70 -23.59 -0.47
C PHE A 390 19.74 -23.10 -1.58
N CYS A 391 20.13 -23.23 -2.85
CA CYS A 391 19.29 -22.77 -3.97
C CYS A 391 18.08 -23.66 -4.30
N TYR A 392 17.97 -24.85 -3.70
CA TYR A 392 16.76 -25.68 -3.79
C TYR A 392 15.79 -25.47 -2.63
N ALA A 393 16.18 -24.74 -1.59
CA ALA A 393 15.35 -24.54 -0.41
C ALA A 393 14.02 -23.88 -0.79
N GLN A 394 12.92 -24.57 -0.45
CA GLN A 394 11.59 -23.99 -0.46
C GLN A 394 11.36 -23.32 0.89
N ILE A 395 11.04 -22.03 0.84
CA ILE A 395 10.90 -21.18 2.02
C ILE A 395 9.53 -20.50 1.90
N PRO A 396 8.53 -20.91 2.72
CA PRO A 396 7.25 -20.22 2.76
C PRO A 396 7.46 -18.72 3.04
N ALA A 397 6.86 -17.89 2.20
CA ALA A 397 7.12 -16.46 2.14
C ALA A 397 5.82 -15.67 2.23
N THR A 398 5.88 -14.45 2.74
CA THR A 398 4.82 -13.46 2.57
C THR A 398 5.30 -12.28 1.74
N HIS A 399 4.39 -11.70 0.97
CA HIS A 399 4.63 -10.45 0.27
C HIS A 399 4.22 -9.30 1.20
N ASN A 400 5.07 -8.28 1.31
CA ASN A 400 4.81 -7.09 2.13
C ASN A 400 4.38 -7.43 3.58
N SER A 401 5.12 -8.34 4.19
CA SER A 401 4.81 -9.02 5.46
C SER A 401 4.46 -8.08 6.61
N ALA A 402 5.05 -6.89 6.67
CA ALA A 402 4.84 -5.93 7.75
C ALA A 402 3.68 -4.93 7.49
N ILE A 403 3.07 -4.97 6.30
CA ILE A 403 1.92 -4.12 5.95
C ILE A 403 0.64 -4.86 6.39
N THR A 404 0.45 -4.93 7.71
CA THR A 404 -0.56 -5.76 8.37
C THR A 404 -1.71 -4.95 8.97
N LEU A 405 -2.92 -5.51 8.97
CA LEU A 405 -4.05 -4.93 9.69
C LEU A 405 -3.81 -4.93 11.22
N ALA A 406 -3.07 -5.90 11.75
CA ALA A 406 -2.66 -5.93 13.16
C ALA A 406 -1.83 -4.68 13.56
N ASP A 407 -1.09 -4.10 12.60
CA ASP A 407 -0.31 -2.88 12.81
C ASP A 407 -1.07 -1.60 12.44
N GLY A 408 -2.27 -1.75 11.85
CA GLY A 408 -3.23 -0.68 11.62
C GLY A 408 -3.38 -0.30 10.14
N PHE A 409 -2.57 -0.87 9.25
CA PHE A 409 -2.77 -0.70 7.80
C PHE A 409 -4.18 -1.15 7.40
N GLY A 410 -4.86 -0.39 6.55
CA GLY A 410 -6.22 -0.69 6.14
C GLY A 410 -7.30 -0.48 7.21
N ASN A 411 -6.97 0.01 8.41
CA ASN A 411 -7.96 0.21 9.47
C ASN A 411 -9.10 1.17 9.04
N ARG A 412 -8.77 2.18 8.22
CA ARG A 412 -9.73 3.14 7.66
C ARG A 412 -10.46 2.65 6.41
N ASP A 413 -10.07 1.51 5.81
CA ASP A 413 -10.65 1.02 4.55
C ASP A 413 -12.17 0.83 4.65
N GLN A 414 -12.64 0.42 5.82
CA GLN A 414 -14.06 0.26 6.13
C GLN A 414 -14.89 1.55 5.97
N LEU A 415 -14.29 2.72 6.18
CA LEU A 415 -14.98 4.01 6.03
C LEU A 415 -15.37 4.25 4.57
N PHE A 416 -14.44 3.93 3.67
CA PHE A 416 -14.63 4.07 2.23
C PHE A 416 -15.53 2.95 1.70
N ASN A 417 -15.28 1.71 2.12
CA ASN A 417 -15.97 0.53 1.61
C ASN A 417 -17.48 0.54 1.89
N LYS A 418 -17.92 0.98 3.09
CA LYS A 418 -19.33 1.10 3.45
C LYS A 418 -20.15 1.82 2.39
N ASN A 419 -19.50 2.76 1.74
CA ASN A 419 -20.08 3.80 0.92
C ASN A 419 -19.97 3.53 -0.59
N LEU A 420 -19.38 2.40 -1.00
CA LEU A 420 -19.30 2.00 -2.40
C LEU A 420 -20.58 1.30 -2.87
N ASN A 421 -20.79 1.29 -4.19
CA ASN A 421 -21.90 0.58 -4.80
C ASN A 421 -21.82 -0.94 -4.50
N PRO A 422 -22.84 -1.55 -3.85
CA PRO A 422 -22.82 -2.97 -3.49
C PRO A 422 -22.85 -3.91 -4.71
N ASP A 423 -23.43 -3.50 -5.83
CA ASP A 423 -23.54 -4.33 -7.05
C ASP A 423 -22.20 -4.51 -7.76
N LYS A 424 -21.26 -3.58 -7.53
CA LYS A 424 -19.90 -3.64 -8.05
C LYS A 424 -19.00 -4.41 -7.11
N TRP A 425 -19.10 -5.74 -7.12
CA TRP A 425 -18.29 -6.63 -6.29
C TRP A 425 -16.78 -6.48 -6.55
N TRP A 426 -16.39 -5.99 -7.73
CA TRP A 426 -14.98 -5.70 -8.04
C TRP A 426 -14.48 -4.39 -7.42
N SER A 427 -15.34 -3.52 -6.91
CA SER A 427 -14.97 -2.19 -6.43
C SER A 427 -14.82 -2.19 -4.91
N TYR A 428 -13.59 -2.15 -4.40
CA TYR A 428 -13.31 -2.07 -2.96
C TYR A 428 -11.94 -1.45 -2.67
N LEU A 429 -11.81 -0.87 -1.49
CA LEU A 429 -10.55 -0.43 -0.92
C LEU A 429 -9.98 -1.54 -0.01
N LYS A 430 -8.75 -1.97 -0.29
CA LYS A 430 -7.94 -2.84 0.57
C LYS A 430 -6.51 -2.36 0.48
N THR A 431 -5.97 -1.90 1.59
CA THR A 431 -4.65 -1.26 1.67
C THR A 431 -3.67 -1.99 2.59
N ASN A 432 -4.10 -3.10 3.19
CA ASN A 432 -3.25 -4.04 3.91
C ASN A 432 -2.98 -5.30 3.07
N ASN A 433 -1.72 -5.74 3.00
CA ASN A 433 -1.31 -6.99 2.36
C ASN A 433 -1.60 -8.19 3.26
N GLN A 434 -1.38 -8.03 4.56
CA GLN A 434 -1.58 -9.07 5.56
C GLN A 434 -2.65 -8.65 6.58
N VAL A 435 -3.27 -9.63 7.22
CA VAL A 435 -4.17 -9.39 8.36
C VAL A 435 -3.46 -9.72 9.68
N LEU A 436 -2.74 -10.84 9.68
CA LEU A 436 -1.96 -11.34 10.81
C LEU A 436 -0.69 -10.51 11.05
N SER A 437 -0.29 -10.39 12.32
CA SER A 437 1.00 -9.81 12.70
C SER A 437 2.17 -10.63 12.14
N MET A 438 3.37 -10.07 12.10
CA MET A 438 4.54 -10.84 11.64
C MET A 438 4.87 -11.99 12.59
N THR A 439 4.66 -11.83 13.90
CA THR A 439 4.77 -12.89 14.90
C THR A 439 3.87 -14.07 14.52
N ASP A 440 2.59 -13.80 14.23
CA ASP A 440 1.64 -14.83 13.82
C ASP A 440 2.02 -15.46 12.46
N GLN A 441 2.48 -14.66 11.49
CA GLN A 441 3.00 -15.18 10.21
C GLN A 441 4.18 -16.16 10.42
N LEU A 442 5.11 -15.82 11.30
CA LEU A 442 6.23 -16.70 11.67
C LEU A 442 5.73 -17.96 12.40
N ASP A 443 4.77 -17.83 13.31
CA ASP A 443 4.20 -18.98 14.03
C ASP A 443 3.53 -19.98 13.09
N ILE A 444 2.74 -19.52 12.12
CA ILE A 444 2.07 -20.40 11.13
C ILE A 444 3.03 -21.04 10.12
N GLY A 445 4.29 -20.59 10.06
CA GLY A 445 5.37 -21.28 9.34
C GLY A 445 6.10 -20.47 8.26
N ILE A 446 5.79 -19.17 8.09
CA ILE A 446 6.53 -18.28 7.18
C ILE A 446 7.97 -18.11 7.67
N ARG A 447 8.94 -18.09 6.74
CA ARG A 447 10.38 -17.90 7.05
C ARG A 447 11.09 -16.92 6.13
N PHE A 448 10.39 -16.38 5.13
CA PHE A 448 10.83 -15.23 4.35
C PHE A 448 9.86 -14.08 4.58
N ILE A 449 10.38 -12.99 5.14
CA ILE A 449 9.63 -11.79 5.52
C ILE A 449 10.12 -10.62 4.66
N GLU A 450 9.19 -9.95 3.97
CA GLU A 450 9.42 -8.74 3.18
C GLU A 450 8.90 -7.52 3.93
N ILE A 451 9.73 -6.48 4.04
CA ILE A 451 9.39 -5.23 4.73
C ILE A 451 9.75 -4.06 3.83
N ASP A 452 8.72 -3.42 3.27
CA ASP A 452 8.89 -2.21 2.45
C ASP A 452 9.39 -1.07 3.34
N THR A 453 10.62 -0.63 3.09
CA THR A 453 11.36 0.29 3.97
C THR A 453 11.65 1.60 3.26
N HIS A 454 11.17 2.69 3.86
CA HIS A 454 11.27 4.03 3.29
C HIS A 454 11.68 5.07 4.33
N PHE A 455 12.34 6.14 3.88
CA PHE A 455 12.76 7.24 4.75
C PHE A 455 11.86 8.46 4.58
N PHE A 456 11.06 8.74 5.59
CA PHE A 456 10.23 9.95 5.68
C PHE A 456 10.04 10.36 7.15
N LEU A 457 9.61 11.61 7.39
CA LEU A 457 9.46 12.16 8.75
C LEU A 457 10.73 11.99 9.64
N ASN A 458 11.90 12.01 9.00
CA ASN A 458 13.23 11.84 9.58
C ASN A 458 13.54 10.45 10.20
N ASP A 459 12.80 9.40 9.84
CA ASP A 459 13.08 8.03 10.28
C ASP A 459 12.83 6.99 9.17
N LEU A 460 13.25 5.74 9.42
CA LEU A 460 12.93 4.59 8.57
C LEU A 460 11.58 4.00 9.02
N HIS A 461 10.61 4.09 8.13
CA HIS A 461 9.26 3.58 8.33
C HIS A 461 8.97 2.42 7.39
N THR A 462 8.12 1.52 7.87
CA THR A 462 7.50 0.48 7.06
C THR A 462 6.28 1.04 6.36
N GLY A 463 6.14 0.85 5.05
CA GLY A 463 4.94 1.25 4.34
C GLY A 463 4.97 0.95 2.84
N HIS A 464 3.79 0.81 2.24
CA HIS A 464 3.67 0.56 0.81
C HIS A 464 3.72 1.89 0.04
N CYS A 465 4.87 2.23 -0.57
CA CYS A 465 5.00 3.45 -1.35
C CYS A 465 5.25 3.18 -2.85
N GLY A 466 5.22 4.26 -3.65
CA GLY A 466 5.71 4.23 -5.01
C GLY A 466 5.32 5.45 -5.83
N THR A 467 6.12 5.75 -6.85
CA THR A 467 6.12 6.98 -7.68
C THR A 467 4.85 7.24 -8.48
N LEU A 468 3.87 6.37 -8.34
CA LEU A 468 2.70 6.33 -9.19
C LEU A 468 3.07 6.32 -10.70
N GLY A 469 4.30 6.01 -11.11
CA GLY A 469 4.73 5.95 -12.53
C GLY A 469 4.33 7.12 -13.46
N SER A 470 3.86 8.26 -12.93
CA SER A 470 3.17 9.32 -13.68
C SER A 470 4.06 10.54 -13.82
N GLU A 471 4.44 10.85 -15.06
CA GLU A 471 5.25 12.04 -15.37
C GLU A 471 4.55 13.33 -14.95
N ALA A 472 3.22 13.37 -15.03
CA ALA A 472 2.45 14.54 -14.61
C ALA A 472 2.53 14.75 -13.08
N VAL A 473 2.42 13.68 -12.31
CA VAL A 473 2.53 13.73 -10.84
C VAL A 473 3.93 14.13 -10.43
N GLN A 474 4.94 13.53 -11.08
CA GLN A 474 6.33 13.92 -10.88
C GLN A 474 6.53 15.41 -11.14
N GLY A 475 6.11 15.91 -12.30
CA GLY A 475 6.25 17.31 -12.67
C GLY A 475 5.53 18.28 -11.71
N PHE A 476 4.34 17.90 -11.20
CA PHE A 476 3.63 18.70 -10.19
C PHE A 476 4.46 18.83 -8.91
N PHE A 477 4.94 17.70 -8.39
CA PHE A 477 5.71 17.68 -7.14
C PHE A 477 7.13 18.23 -7.29
N ASP A 478 7.70 18.24 -8.50
CA ASP A 478 8.95 18.93 -8.79
C ASP A 478 8.77 20.45 -8.65
N VAL A 479 7.66 21.02 -9.15
CA VAL A 479 7.34 22.45 -8.98
C VAL A 479 7.05 22.80 -7.52
N LEU A 480 6.24 21.96 -6.84
CA LEU A 480 5.98 22.14 -5.42
C LEU A 480 7.29 22.05 -4.62
N GLY A 481 8.12 21.03 -4.88
CA GLY A 481 9.41 20.83 -4.23
C GLY A 481 10.38 21.98 -4.44
N LYS A 482 10.42 22.56 -5.64
CA LYS A 482 11.18 23.80 -5.91
C LYS A 482 10.71 24.95 -5.02
N THR A 483 9.41 25.09 -4.83
CA THR A 483 8.83 26.13 -3.96
C THR A 483 9.17 25.88 -2.49
N LEU A 484 8.96 24.64 -2.02
CA LEU A 484 9.21 24.24 -0.65
C LEU A 484 10.71 24.33 -0.29
N GLY A 485 11.60 24.15 -1.27
CA GLY A 485 13.03 24.36 -1.16
C GLY A 485 13.44 25.77 -0.71
N ASN A 486 12.55 26.78 -0.84
CA ASN A 486 12.80 28.12 -0.33
C ASN A 486 12.83 28.18 1.21
N TYR A 487 12.29 27.18 1.89
CA TYR A 487 12.18 27.12 3.36
C TYR A 487 13.22 26.20 4.01
N GLY A 488 13.87 25.33 3.22
CA GLY A 488 14.85 24.37 3.72
C GLY A 488 15.16 23.27 2.72
N THR A 489 15.69 22.16 3.22
CA THR A 489 15.98 20.99 2.38
C THR A 489 14.68 20.22 2.13
N TYR A 490 14.28 20.15 0.86
CA TYR A 490 13.16 19.31 0.42
C TYR A 490 13.59 17.84 0.39
N ASN A 491 13.07 17.05 1.32
CA ASN A 491 13.48 15.66 1.54
C ASN A 491 12.45 14.63 1.07
N TRP A 492 11.43 15.08 0.36
CA TRP A 492 10.36 14.26 -0.16
C TRP A 492 10.47 14.04 -1.66
N GLY A 493 9.91 12.94 -2.15
CA GLY A 493 9.78 12.66 -3.57
C GLY A 493 8.54 11.82 -3.87
N PRO A 494 8.01 11.84 -5.11
CA PRO A 494 6.79 11.09 -5.47
C PRO A 494 6.87 9.59 -5.20
N GLU A 495 8.07 9.02 -5.10
CA GLU A 495 8.27 7.63 -4.68
C GLU A 495 7.70 7.31 -3.30
N LEU A 496 7.46 8.32 -2.45
CA LEU A 496 6.88 8.18 -1.12
C LEU A 496 5.34 8.27 -1.12
N LEU A 497 4.70 8.57 -2.25
CA LEU A 497 3.24 8.52 -2.38
C LEU A 497 2.75 7.10 -2.04
N GLY A 498 1.74 7.01 -1.18
CA GLY A 498 1.39 5.73 -0.54
C GLY A 498 1.66 5.78 0.96
N CYS A 499 2.87 6.24 1.32
CA CYS A 499 3.33 6.27 2.70
C CYS A 499 3.28 7.67 3.31
N PHE A 500 3.73 8.68 2.58
CA PHE A 500 3.65 10.06 3.04
C PHE A 500 3.33 10.98 1.85
N PRO A 501 2.16 11.65 1.84
CA PRO A 501 1.02 11.38 2.70
C PRO A 501 0.52 9.94 2.51
N SER A 502 -0.03 9.35 3.58
CA SER A 502 -0.44 7.95 3.55
C SER A 502 -1.79 7.75 2.87
N ILE A 503 -1.90 6.78 1.98
CA ILE A 503 -3.20 6.27 1.49
C ILE A 503 -3.43 4.81 1.92
N SER A 504 -2.64 4.32 2.89
CA SER A 504 -2.66 2.92 3.34
C SER A 504 -3.65 2.67 4.48
N GLY A 505 -4.70 3.48 4.59
CA GLY A 505 -5.72 3.34 5.62
C GLY A 505 -5.24 3.62 7.06
N ILE A 506 -4.08 4.25 7.23
CA ILE A 506 -3.43 4.66 8.49
C ILE A 506 -2.73 6.02 8.29
N LYS A 507 -2.50 6.82 9.33
CA LYS A 507 -1.74 8.10 9.22
C LYS A 507 -0.27 7.82 8.90
N ALA A 508 0.43 8.75 8.25
CA ALA A 508 1.86 8.59 7.98
C ALA A 508 2.68 8.47 9.27
N SER A 509 2.35 9.28 10.28
CA SER A 509 3.00 9.24 11.60
C SER A 509 2.67 8.00 12.45
N GLU A 510 1.64 7.24 12.06
CA GLU A 510 1.22 6.01 12.73
C GLU A 510 1.76 4.75 12.02
N GLN A 511 2.39 4.90 10.85
CA GLN A 511 3.07 3.78 10.19
C GLN A 511 4.24 3.30 11.05
N PRO A 512 4.37 1.98 11.30
CA PRO A 512 5.42 1.45 12.16
C PRO A 512 6.81 1.88 11.71
N LEU A 513 7.72 2.08 12.66
CA LEU A 513 9.13 2.18 12.34
C LEU A 513 9.61 0.82 11.83
N THR A 514 10.51 0.81 10.84
CA THR A 514 11.13 -0.44 10.39
C THR A 514 11.85 -1.14 11.54
N LYS A 515 12.36 -0.36 12.51
CA LYS A 515 12.93 -0.89 13.75
C LYS A 515 11.95 -1.76 14.55
N ASP A 516 10.69 -1.32 14.68
CA ASP A 516 9.67 -2.06 15.42
C ASP A 516 9.37 -3.40 14.73
N SER A 517 9.33 -3.39 13.40
CA SER A 517 9.19 -4.61 12.59
C SER A 517 10.36 -5.59 12.81
N LEU A 518 11.61 -5.11 12.83
CA LEU A 518 12.76 -5.97 13.09
C LEU A 518 12.82 -6.47 14.55
N ASP A 519 12.43 -5.63 15.50
CA ASP A 519 12.37 -6.01 16.92
C ASP A 519 11.34 -7.11 17.18
N GLU A 520 10.22 -7.10 16.46
CA GLU A 520 9.23 -8.18 16.51
C GLU A 520 9.85 -9.52 16.05
N ILE A 521 10.57 -9.52 14.92
CA ILE A 521 11.28 -10.71 14.42
C ILE A 521 12.35 -11.17 15.42
N LYS A 522 13.11 -10.22 15.99
CA LYS A 522 14.13 -10.50 17.01
C LYS A 522 13.54 -11.12 18.27
N ALA A 523 12.42 -10.60 18.75
CA ALA A 523 11.71 -11.15 19.90
C ALA A 523 11.25 -12.60 19.62
N TRP A 524 10.69 -12.85 18.44
CA TRP A 524 10.29 -14.20 18.03
C TRP A 524 11.48 -15.16 17.92
N LEU A 525 12.62 -14.74 17.35
CA LEU A 525 13.85 -15.54 17.26
C LEU A 525 14.45 -15.85 18.63
N ASN A 526 14.32 -14.93 19.60
CA ASN A 526 14.75 -15.18 20.98
C ASN A 526 13.88 -16.26 21.64
N ALA A 527 12.58 -16.28 21.36
CA ALA A 527 11.66 -17.33 21.82
C ALA A 527 11.84 -18.66 21.04
N ASN A 528 12.38 -18.61 19.82
CA ASN A 528 12.56 -19.75 18.93
C ASN A 528 14.03 -19.90 18.49
N PRO A 529 14.95 -20.27 19.39
CA PRO A 529 16.39 -20.12 19.16
C PRO A 529 17.00 -21.04 18.10
N THR A 530 16.27 -22.01 17.57
CA THR A 530 16.75 -22.90 16.49
C THR A 530 16.22 -22.50 15.12
N GLU A 531 15.41 -21.45 15.05
CA GLU A 531 14.79 -21.01 13.81
C GLU A 531 15.71 -20.07 13.05
N PHE A 532 15.49 -19.99 11.73
CA PHE A 532 16.20 -19.15 10.80
C PHE A 532 15.20 -18.39 9.94
N VAL A 533 15.40 -17.08 9.77
CA VAL A 533 14.49 -16.21 9.02
C VAL A 533 15.28 -15.44 7.97
N VAL A 534 14.75 -15.40 6.76
CA VAL A 534 15.21 -14.49 5.71
C VAL A 534 14.42 -13.19 5.85
N VAL A 535 15.12 -12.08 6.07
CA VAL A 535 14.53 -10.75 6.24
C VAL A 535 14.95 -9.91 5.06
N TYR A 536 14.00 -9.60 4.19
CA TYR A 536 14.18 -8.75 3.02
C TYR A 536 13.59 -7.38 3.29
N LEU A 537 14.42 -6.34 3.27
CA LEU A 537 13.93 -4.96 3.24
C LEU A 537 13.81 -4.52 1.78
N ASP A 538 12.59 -4.36 1.29
CA ASP A 538 12.35 -3.77 -0.03
C ASP A 538 12.54 -2.25 0.08
N THR A 539 13.69 -1.77 -0.36
CA THR A 539 14.08 -0.36 -0.26
C THR A 539 13.64 0.43 -1.48
N GLY A 540 12.91 1.52 -1.25
CA GLY A 540 12.56 2.47 -2.31
C GLY A 540 13.73 3.31 -2.83
N SER A 541 13.50 4.02 -3.94
CA SER A 541 14.50 4.94 -4.51
C SER A 541 14.81 6.14 -3.60
N ASP A 542 13.94 6.43 -2.64
CA ASP A 542 14.13 7.46 -1.61
C ASP A 542 15.34 7.17 -0.72
N ILE A 543 15.61 5.90 -0.37
CA ILE A 543 16.77 5.50 0.45
C ILE A 543 18.08 5.93 -0.22
N LYS A 544 18.19 5.75 -1.54
CA LYS A 544 19.33 6.23 -2.32
C LYS A 544 19.36 7.75 -2.43
N ARG A 545 18.22 8.38 -2.72
CA ARG A 545 18.11 9.85 -2.87
C ARG A 545 18.51 10.58 -1.58
N THR A 546 18.16 10.03 -0.42
CA THR A 546 18.39 10.61 0.90
C THR A 546 19.66 10.09 1.60
N ASP A 547 20.45 9.27 0.91
CA ASP A 547 21.70 8.66 1.41
C ASP A 547 21.52 7.89 2.74
N LYS A 548 20.55 6.97 2.77
CA LYS A 548 20.14 6.23 3.99
C LYS A 548 20.52 4.76 4.02
N PHE A 549 21.34 4.28 3.10
CA PHE A 549 21.86 2.91 3.17
C PHE A 549 22.64 2.63 4.47
N GLY A 550 23.38 3.61 5.00
CA GLY A 550 24.05 3.47 6.30
C GLY A 550 23.10 3.33 7.49
N ALA A 551 21.89 3.92 7.40
CA ALA A 551 20.86 3.75 8.41
C ALA A 551 20.27 2.32 8.38
N ILE A 552 20.11 1.74 7.19
CA ILE A 552 19.71 0.33 7.00
C ILE A 552 20.75 -0.62 7.62
N ASP A 553 22.04 -0.38 7.36
CA ASP A 553 23.12 -1.19 7.94
C ASP A 553 23.14 -1.12 9.47
N THR A 554 22.95 0.08 10.02
CA THR A 554 22.84 0.31 11.47
C THR A 554 21.64 -0.45 12.04
N LEU A 555 20.49 -0.38 11.36
CA LEU A 555 19.25 -1.03 11.78
C LEU A 555 19.42 -2.55 11.93
N PHE A 556 20.01 -3.20 10.93
CA PHE A 556 20.28 -4.64 10.98
C PHE A 556 21.29 -4.99 12.07
N THR A 557 22.41 -4.26 12.15
CA THR A 557 23.49 -4.52 13.10
C THR A 557 23.00 -4.37 14.54
N ASP A 558 22.31 -3.28 14.86
CA ASP A 558 21.81 -3.00 16.21
C ASP A 558 20.74 -4.01 16.66
N THR A 559 19.93 -4.51 15.73
CA THR A 559 18.81 -5.42 16.07
C THR A 559 19.25 -6.87 16.17
N PHE A 560 20.05 -7.35 15.21
CA PHE A 560 20.39 -8.77 15.10
C PHE A 560 21.81 -9.11 15.53
N GLY A 561 22.77 -8.19 15.39
CA GLY A 561 24.18 -8.40 15.73
C GLY A 561 24.72 -9.71 15.14
N ASP A 562 25.31 -10.56 15.98
CA ASP A 562 25.92 -11.83 15.58
C ASP A 562 24.94 -12.86 14.99
N LEU A 563 23.63 -12.64 15.10
CA LEU A 563 22.64 -13.50 14.43
C LEU A 563 22.66 -13.35 12.91
N LEU A 564 23.25 -12.29 12.38
CA LEU A 564 23.33 -12.06 10.94
C LEU A 564 24.30 -13.03 10.27
N VAL A 565 23.90 -13.59 9.12
CA VAL A 565 24.83 -14.30 8.24
C VAL A 565 25.84 -13.28 7.67
N PRO A 566 27.16 -13.47 7.86
CA PRO A 566 28.16 -12.55 7.35
C PRO A 566 28.18 -12.52 5.82
N LEU A 567 28.32 -11.32 5.23
CA LEU A 567 28.41 -11.17 3.76
C LEU A 567 29.58 -11.96 3.16
N THR A 568 30.68 -12.15 3.90
CA THR A 568 31.81 -12.97 3.45
C THR A 568 31.42 -14.41 3.19
N ALA A 569 30.53 -14.99 4.01
CA ALA A 569 30.04 -16.34 3.81
C ALA A 569 29.18 -16.44 2.53
N LEU A 570 28.35 -15.44 2.27
CA LEU A 570 27.53 -15.36 1.05
C LEU A 570 28.39 -15.13 -0.20
N ASP A 571 29.40 -14.26 -0.12
CA ASP A 571 30.34 -14.00 -1.21
C ASP A 571 31.16 -15.26 -1.55
N ASP A 572 31.55 -16.06 -0.57
CA ASP A 572 32.25 -17.32 -0.78
C ASP A 572 31.35 -18.37 -1.43
N LEU A 573 30.08 -18.47 -1.02
CA LEU A 573 29.08 -19.30 -1.72
C LEU A 573 28.90 -18.83 -3.16
N ALA A 574 28.75 -17.52 -3.40
CA ALA A 574 28.56 -16.96 -4.73
C ALA A 574 29.74 -17.28 -5.66
N LYS A 575 31.00 -17.24 -5.20
CA LYS A 575 32.19 -17.68 -5.96
C LYS A 575 32.08 -19.14 -6.40
N GLY A 576 31.54 -20.00 -5.53
CA GLY A 576 31.24 -21.41 -5.81
C GLY A 576 29.97 -21.63 -6.63
N LYS A 577 29.34 -20.58 -7.17
CA LYS A 577 28.02 -20.62 -7.81
C LYS A 577 26.96 -21.24 -6.90
N TRP A 578 27.04 -20.95 -5.62
CA TRP A 578 26.13 -21.42 -4.57
C TRP A 578 26.13 -22.95 -4.35
N ALA A 579 27.09 -23.67 -4.95
CA ALA A 579 27.22 -25.10 -4.77
C ALA A 579 27.72 -25.45 -3.36
N GLY A 580 27.11 -26.45 -2.73
CA GLY A 580 27.59 -27.06 -1.50
C GLY A 580 27.27 -26.32 -0.19
N GLY A 581 26.56 -25.18 -0.24
CA GLY A 581 26.04 -24.51 0.96
C GLY A 581 24.64 -24.97 1.33
N SER A 582 24.31 -24.89 2.62
CA SER A 582 22.98 -25.14 3.17
C SER A 582 22.60 -24.08 4.22
N ILE A 583 21.31 -23.93 4.52
CA ILE A 583 20.87 -23.03 5.61
C ILE A 583 21.34 -23.58 6.96
N ASN A 584 21.40 -24.91 7.12
CA ASN A 584 21.91 -25.54 8.32
C ASN A 584 23.36 -25.16 8.62
N ASP A 585 24.20 -24.91 7.61
CA ASP A 585 25.57 -24.46 7.85
C ASP A 585 25.60 -23.11 8.58
N PHE A 586 24.68 -22.20 8.24
CA PHE A 586 24.51 -20.93 8.94
C PHE A 586 23.98 -21.10 10.35
N ILE A 587 22.95 -21.94 10.53
CA ILE A 587 22.38 -22.24 11.86
C ILE A 587 23.46 -22.85 12.78
N ASN A 588 24.23 -23.80 12.26
CA ASN A 588 25.32 -24.47 12.99
C ASN A 588 26.46 -23.50 13.34
N ALA A 589 26.67 -22.46 12.53
CA ALA A 589 27.60 -21.36 12.81
C ALA A 589 27.04 -20.31 13.80
N GLY A 590 25.80 -20.47 14.27
CA GLY A 590 25.16 -19.57 15.24
C GLY A 590 24.34 -18.44 14.62
N HIS A 591 24.28 -18.35 13.29
CA HIS A 591 23.51 -17.35 12.57
C HIS A 591 22.04 -17.78 12.43
N LYS A 592 21.14 -16.80 12.43
CA LYS A 592 19.68 -17.01 12.36
C LYS A 592 18.97 -16.07 11.39
N VAL A 593 19.66 -15.05 10.88
CA VAL A 593 19.06 -14.04 10.01
C VAL A 593 19.89 -13.89 8.75
N LEU A 594 19.26 -14.13 7.60
CA LEU A 594 19.78 -13.70 6.31
C LEU A 594 19.16 -12.34 5.97
N ALA A 595 19.96 -11.28 6.05
CA ALA A 595 19.53 -9.93 5.69
C ALA A 595 19.66 -9.70 4.19
N LEU A 596 18.57 -9.29 3.55
CA LEU A 596 18.49 -8.96 2.13
C LEU A 596 17.95 -7.54 1.91
N THR A 597 18.37 -6.93 0.81
CA THR A 597 17.93 -5.62 0.30
C THR A 597 17.89 -5.62 -1.24
N ASN A 598 17.31 -4.60 -1.87
CA ASN A 598 17.32 -4.48 -3.34
C ASN A 598 18.74 -4.21 -3.88
N THR A 599 19.59 -3.59 -3.07
CA THR A 599 20.99 -3.28 -3.39
C THR A 599 21.87 -3.75 -2.24
N LYS A 600 22.92 -4.53 -2.55
CA LYS A 600 23.88 -5.02 -1.55
C LYS A 600 24.45 -3.84 -0.74
N THR A 601 24.37 -3.94 0.58
CA THR A 601 24.90 -2.94 1.53
C THR A 601 26.13 -3.52 2.24
N THR A 602 26.57 -2.90 3.36
CA THR A 602 27.66 -3.48 4.17
C THR A 602 27.21 -4.65 5.05
N THR A 603 25.91 -4.75 5.33
CA THR A 603 25.33 -5.78 6.22
C THR A 603 24.34 -6.70 5.53
N ALA A 604 23.70 -6.27 4.44
CA ALA A 604 22.68 -7.04 3.72
C ALA A 604 23.11 -7.38 2.28
N TYR A 605 22.75 -8.58 1.83
CA TYR A 605 23.00 -9.03 0.47
C TYR A 605 21.90 -8.58 -0.48
N SER A 606 22.17 -8.51 -1.78
CA SER A 606 21.16 -8.18 -2.77
C SER A 606 20.26 -9.39 -3.04
N LEU A 607 18.94 -9.25 -2.87
CA LEU A 607 17.97 -10.30 -3.23
C LEU A 607 18.16 -10.72 -4.69
N TYR A 608 18.39 -9.77 -5.59
CA TYR A 608 18.53 -10.01 -7.03
C TYR A 608 19.82 -10.75 -7.41
N ASP A 609 20.81 -10.80 -6.51
CA ASP A 609 22.07 -11.53 -6.72
C ASP A 609 22.09 -12.90 -6.01
N MET A 610 21.04 -13.24 -5.26
CA MET A 610 20.90 -14.55 -4.61
C MET A 610 20.79 -15.66 -5.66
N CYS A 611 21.51 -16.76 -5.46
CA CYS A 611 21.48 -17.92 -6.36
C CYS A 611 21.60 -17.51 -7.83
N THR A 612 22.77 -17.00 -8.23
CA THR A 612 23.18 -16.45 -9.55
C THR A 612 22.31 -15.37 -10.20
N THR A 613 20.99 -15.34 -10.01
CA THR A 613 20.06 -14.20 -10.13
C THR A 613 18.68 -14.68 -9.63
N GLU A 614 18.02 -13.93 -8.76
CA GLU A 614 16.60 -14.18 -8.45
C GLU A 614 15.73 -13.95 -9.72
N LYS A 615 14.71 -14.79 -9.92
CA LYS A 615 13.80 -14.70 -11.07
C LYS A 615 12.35 -14.69 -10.60
N MET A 616 11.59 -13.72 -11.08
CA MET A 616 10.15 -13.69 -10.86
C MET A 616 9.41 -14.54 -11.90
N LEU A 617 8.60 -15.50 -11.43
CA LEU A 617 7.59 -16.18 -12.25
C LEU A 617 6.19 -15.67 -11.84
N THR A 618 5.60 -14.82 -12.67
CA THR A 618 4.29 -14.19 -12.38
C THR A 618 3.17 -15.22 -12.37
N VAL A 619 2.13 -14.95 -11.57
CA VAL A 619 0.94 -15.82 -11.41
C VAL A 619 0.14 -16.08 -12.70
N GLU A 620 0.44 -15.36 -13.79
CA GLU A 620 -0.14 -15.63 -15.12
C GLU A 620 0.25 -17.02 -15.64
N PHE A 621 1.39 -17.57 -15.20
CA PHE A 621 1.90 -18.87 -15.61
C PHE A 621 1.52 -20.00 -14.64
N ILE A 622 0.53 -19.79 -13.75
CA ILE A 622 0.22 -20.75 -12.68
C ILE A 622 -0.34 -22.09 -13.17
N ASP A 623 -0.98 -22.07 -14.33
CA ASP A 623 -1.54 -23.26 -14.98
C ASP A 623 -0.60 -23.86 -16.04
N ASP A 624 0.55 -23.24 -16.29
CA ASP A 624 1.51 -23.71 -17.29
C ASP A 624 2.26 -24.95 -16.82
N LEU A 625 2.54 -25.84 -17.77
CA LEU A 625 3.39 -27.01 -17.57
C LEU A 625 4.80 -26.75 -18.09
N PRO A 626 5.85 -27.27 -17.42
CA PRO A 626 7.21 -27.15 -17.91
C PRO A 626 7.39 -27.84 -19.26
N ASP A 627 8.18 -27.23 -20.13
CA ASP A 627 8.55 -27.81 -21.43
C ASP A 627 9.54 -29.00 -21.29
N ALA A 628 9.99 -29.56 -22.42
CA ALA A 628 10.97 -30.66 -22.42
C ALA A 628 12.34 -30.29 -21.81
N LYS A 629 12.65 -28.99 -21.69
CA LYS A 629 13.85 -28.46 -21.01
C LYS A 629 13.57 -28.10 -19.56
N ARG A 630 12.37 -28.39 -19.05
CA ARG A 630 11.87 -28.06 -17.71
C ARG A 630 11.83 -26.56 -17.47
N GLN A 631 11.38 -25.81 -18.47
CA GLN A 631 11.23 -24.37 -18.41
C GLN A 631 9.75 -23.97 -18.45
N ILE A 632 9.40 -22.94 -17.69
CA ILE A 632 8.15 -22.19 -17.81
C ILE A 632 8.52 -20.75 -18.12
N ASN A 633 7.97 -20.19 -19.20
CA ASN A 633 8.33 -18.85 -19.67
C ASN A 633 9.86 -18.62 -19.79
N GLY A 634 10.60 -19.64 -20.24
CA GLY A 634 12.07 -19.60 -20.35
C GLY A 634 12.85 -19.70 -19.03
N LEU A 635 12.16 -19.81 -17.88
CA LEU A 635 12.77 -19.99 -16.56
C LEU A 635 12.86 -21.48 -16.21
N THR A 636 14.05 -21.96 -15.87
CA THR A 636 14.27 -23.32 -15.39
C THR A 636 13.75 -23.47 -13.96
N ILE A 637 12.65 -24.19 -13.78
CA ILE A 637 11.90 -24.27 -12.50
C ILE A 637 12.58 -25.06 -11.39
N TYR A 638 13.56 -25.91 -11.71
CA TYR A 638 14.32 -26.71 -10.75
C TYR A 638 15.81 -26.57 -11.03
N SER A 639 16.49 -25.68 -10.30
CA SER A 639 17.89 -25.30 -10.53
C SER A 639 18.68 -25.18 -9.23
N ASN A 640 19.94 -25.61 -9.23
CA ASN A 640 20.87 -25.39 -8.11
C ASN A 640 21.51 -23.99 -8.14
N ALA A 641 21.09 -23.15 -9.07
CA ALA A 641 21.72 -21.88 -9.37
C ALA A 641 20.72 -20.75 -9.52
N ASN A 642 19.41 -20.93 -9.24
CA ASN A 642 18.41 -19.86 -9.31
C ASN A 642 17.49 -19.93 -8.09
N TRP A 643 17.05 -18.77 -7.60
CA TRP A 643 15.85 -18.68 -6.78
C TRP A 643 14.69 -18.16 -7.63
N ILE A 644 13.52 -18.80 -7.49
CA ILE A 644 12.30 -18.35 -8.17
C ILE A 644 11.30 -17.85 -7.13
N ARG A 645 10.86 -16.61 -7.32
CA ARG A 645 9.82 -15.97 -6.51
C ARG A 645 8.54 -15.77 -7.31
N SER A 646 7.41 -15.92 -6.64
CA SER A 646 6.10 -15.53 -7.16
C SER A 646 5.29 -14.86 -6.07
N TRP A 647 4.50 -13.86 -6.43
CA TRP A 647 3.57 -13.14 -5.54
C TRP A 647 2.38 -12.63 -6.34
N SER A 648 1.29 -12.29 -5.64
CA SER A 648 0.09 -11.70 -6.23
C SER A 648 -0.54 -10.73 -5.25
N GLU A 649 -0.47 -9.44 -5.58
CA GLU A 649 -1.03 -8.35 -4.77
C GLU A 649 -2.55 -8.45 -4.67
N GLN A 650 -3.07 -8.36 -3.44
CA GLN A 650 -4.50 -8.22 -3.16
C GLN A 650 -4.92 -6.77 -2.89
N LEU A 651 -3.98 -5.83 -2.94
CA LEU A 651 -4.27 -4.43 -2.75
C LEU A 651 -5.17 -3.88 -3.86
N ARG A 652 -6.06 -2.97 -3.47
CA ARG A 652 -7.03 -2.39 -4.37
C ARG A 652 -7.49 -1.03 -3.89
N TYR A 653 -7.67 -0.10 -4.84
CA TYR A 653 -8.15 1.25 -4.58
C TYR A 653 -9.45 1.49 -5.34
N ILE A 654 -10.55 0.95 -4.80
CA ILE A 654 -11.89 0.93 -5.43
C ILE A 654 -11.85 0.14 -6.74
N ALA A 655 -11.90 0.83 -7.88
CA ALA A 655 -11.90 0.23 -9.21
C ALA A 655 -10.48 0.08 -9.78
N LEU A 656 -9.47 0.55 -9.05
CA LEU A 656 -8.08 0.49 -9.45
C LEU A 656 -7.40 -0.75 -8.88
N SER A 657 -6.64 -1.46 -9.72
CA SER A 657 -5.66 -2.44 -9.26
C SER A 657 -4.59 -1.80 -8.36
N ALA A 658 -3.80 -2.62 -7.68
CA ALA A 658 -2.59 -2.19 -6.99
C ALA A 658 -1.61 -1.41 -7.89
N THR A 659 -1.58 -1.72 -9.19
CA THR A 659 -0.82 -0.97 -10.20
C THR A 659 -1.47 0.35 -10.64
N GLY A 660 -2.64 0.71 -10.10
CA GLY A 660 -3.37 1.94 -10.41
C GLY A 660 -4.11 1.93 -11.76
N ALA A 661 -4.35 0.76 -12.35
CA ALA A 661 -5.13 0.64 -13.58
C ALA A 661 -6.62 0.42 -13.25
N ILE A 662 -7.51 1.18 -13.89
CA ILE A 662 -8.96 0.87 -13.86
C ILE A 662 -9.13 -0.52 -14.46
N THR A 663 -9.65 -1.44 -13.65
CA THR A 663 -9.86 -2.83 -14.09
C THR A 663 -10.97 -3.48 -13.30
N ARG A 664 -11.80 -4.27 -13.99
CA ARG A 664 -12.79 -5.16 -13.37
C ARG A 664 -12.23 -6.56 -13.12
N LYS A 665 -11.05 -6.87 -13.65
CA LYS A 665 -10.38 -8.16 -13.51
C LYS A 665 -9.55 -8.21 -12.22
N PHE A 666 -9.48 -9.38 -11.62
CA PHE A 666 -8.59 -9.69 -10.51
C PHE A 666 -7.36 -10.44 -11.04
N PRO A 667 -6.18 -10.25 -10.41
CA PRO A 667 -5.09 -11.19 -10.63
C PRO A 667 -5.48 -12.57 -10.10
N VAL A 668 -4.75 -13.59 -10.51
CA VAL A 668 -4.87 -14.90 -9.86
C VAL A 668 -4.28 -14.77 -8.46
N PHE A 669 -5.08 -15.02 -7.44
CA PHE A 669 -4.62 -14.99 -6.06
C PHE A 669 -3.88 -16.28 -5.70
N LEU A 670 -2.86 -16.16 -4.86
CA LEU A 670 -2.18 -17.30 -4.23
C LEU A 670 -2.98 -17.74 -3.00
N ASP A 671 -3.96 -18.61 -3.23
CA ASP A 671 -4.87 -19.17 -2.23
C ASP A 671 -4.64 -20.68 -2.06
N SER A 672 -5.42 -21.32 -1.18
CA SER A 672 -5.27 -22.74 -0.89
C SER A 672 -5.47 -23.66 -2.12
N GLU A 673 -6.20 -23.20 -3.14
CA GLU A 673 -6.44 -23.96 -4.37
C GLU A 673 -5.30 -23.77 -5.39
N SER A 674 -4.72 -22.57 -5.45
CA SER A 674 -3.73 -22.21 -6.46
C SER A 674 -2.28 -22.47 -6.01
N ILE A 675 -1.95 -22.31 -4.72
CA ILE A 675 -0.61 -22.55 -4.15
C ILE A 675 -0.02 -23.91 -4.58
N PRO A 676 -0.75 -25.04 -4.51
CA PRO A 676 -0.19 -26.35 -4.87
C PRO A 676 0.33 -26.44 -6.32
N LYS A 677 -0.19 -25.61 -7.24
CA LYS A 677 0.19 -25.61 -8.66
C LYS A 677 1.62 -25.10 -8.89
N TYR A 678 2.07 -24.19 -8.04
CA TYR A 678 3.48 -23.73 -8.01
C TYR A 678 4.33 -24.52 -7.04
N LEU A 679 3.77 -24.93 -5.90
CA LEU A 679 4.50 -25.74 -4.92
C LEU A 679 5.10 -26.99 -5.57
N ARG A 680 4.34 -27.72 -6.40
CA ARG A 680 4.82 -28.93 -7.08
C ARG A 680 6.03 -28.71 -7.98
N TRP A 681 6.30 -27.48 -8.42
CA TRP A 681 7.47 -27.11 -9.22
C TRP A 681 8.69 -26.72 -8.37
N ASN A 682 8.59 -26.81 -7.04
CA ASN A 682 9.59 -26.36 -6.08
C ASN A 682 10.00 -24.90 -6.29
N LEU A 683 9.03 -24.03 -6.57
CA LEU A 683 9.27 -22.58 -6.49
C LEU A 683 9.76 -22.24 -5.08
N ASN A 684 10.91 -21.58 -4.98
CA ASN A 684 11.57 -21.31 -3.71
C ASN A 684 10.70 -20.45 -2.81
N LEU A 685 10.15 -19.36 -3.37
CA LEU A 685 9.43 -18.33 -2.64
C LEU A 685 8.04 -18.14 -3.25
N ILE A 686 7.04 -18.82 -2.68
CA ILE A 686 5.62 -18.53 -2.94
C ILE A 686 5.21 -17.49 -1.91
N ALA A 687 5.35 -16.21 -2.25
CA ALA A 687 5.13 -15.07 -1.37
C ALA A 687 3.65 -14.65 -1.39
N ILE A 688 2.92 -15.10 -0.37
CA ILE A 688 1.46 -14.95 -0.29
C ILE A 688 1.04 -13.64 0.38
N ASP A 689 -0.07 -13.06 -0.09
CA ASP A 689 -0.85 -12.04 0.61
C ASP A 689 -1.93 -12.72 1.48
N ASN A 690 -2.38 -12.04 2.54
CA ASN A 690 -3.40 -12.52 3.48
C ASN A 690 -3.05 -13.91 4.06
N ALA A 691 -1.83 -14.11 4.57
CA ALA A 691 -1.41 -15.39 5.11
C ALA A 691 -2.36 -15.87 6.22
N ASP A 692 -2.71 -17.16 6.15
CA ASP A 692 -3.63 -17.82 7.07
C ASP A 692 -3.31 -19.32 7.17
N VAL A 693 -3.97 -20.01 8.11
CA VAL A 693 -3.72 -21.45 8.37
C VAL A 693 -4.05 -22.31 7.15
N ALA A 694 -5.11 -21.99 6.39
CA ALA A 694 -5.49 -22.75 5.20
C ALA A 694 -4.44 -22.68 4.08
N LYS A 695 -3.88 -21.50 3.80
CA LYS A 695 -2.78 -21.34 2.84
C LYS A 695 -1.51 -22.04 3.29
N MET A 696 -1.22 -22.03 4.60
CA MET A 696 -0.10 -22.80 5.15
C MET A 696 -0.31 -24.31 5.04
N ALA A 697 -1.54 -24.81 5.18
CA ALA A 697 -1.87 -26.21 4.88
C ALA A 697 -1.65 -26.56 3.40
N ALA A 698 -1.94 -25.63 2.49
CA ALA A 698 -1.70 -25.80 1.04
C ALA A 698 -0.20 -25.79 0.66
N GLN A 699 0.67 -25.23 1.51
CA GLN A 699 2.14 -25.31 1.37
C GLN A 699 2.71 -26.69 1.77
N VAL A 700 1.88 -27.58 2.31
CA VAL A 700 2.31 -28.92 2.67
C VAL A 700 2.32 -29.82 1.45
N TRP A 701 3.38 -30.61 1.28
CA TRP A 701 3.54 -31.60 0.21
C TRP A 701 3.88 -33.01 0.72
N SER A 702 4.29 -33.14 1.99
CA SER A 702 4.77 -34.40 2.59
C SER A 702 3.67 -35.17 3.34
N TRP A 703 3.65 -35.14 4.67
CA TRP A 703 2.74 -35.91 5.54
C TRP A 703 1.28 -35.58 5.30
N ALA A 704 0.40 -36.57 5.30
CA ALA A 704 -1.04 -36.34 5.32
C ALA A 704 -1.45 -35.67 6.65
N GLU A 705 -2.65 -35.09 6.67
CA GLU A 705 -3.20 -34.53 7.91
C GLU A 705 -3.21 -35.57 9.04
N ASN A 706 -2.77 -35.16 10.23
CA ASN A 706 -2.61 -36.00 11.44
C ASN A 706 -1.61 -37.17 11.32
N GLU A 707 -0.71 -37.16 10.33
CA GLU A 707 0.40 -38.11 10.22
C GLU A 707 1.73 -37.52 10.73
N PRO A 708 2.69 -38.34 11.19
CA PRO A 708 2.63 -39.80 11.34
C PRO A 708 1.68 -40.22 12.47
N SER A 709 0.74 -41.11 12.17
CA SER A 709 -0.19 -41.68 13.16
C SER A 709 0.47 -42.70 14.09
N THR A 710 1.71 -43.11 13.78
CA THR A 710 2.53 -44.00 14.61
C THR A 710 4.02 -43.76 14.39
N THR A 711 4.81 -43.86 15.46
CA THR A 711 6.27 -43.67 15.45
C THR A 711 7.02 -44.85 16.10
N VAL A 712 6.35 -45.99 16.27
CA VAL A 712 6.97 -47.21 16.82
C VAL A 712 8.11 -47.73 15.93
N SER A 713 9.06 -48.47 16.51
CA SER A 713 10.33 -48.82 15.85
C SER A 713 10.21 -49.65 14.56
N ASP A 714 9.12 -50.39 14.38
CA ASP A 714 8.85 -51.21 13.19
C ASP A 714 7.94 -50.52 12.16
N ALA A 715 7.49 -49.30 12.44
CA ALA A 715 6.71 -48.51 11.49
C ALA A 715 7.56 -48.08 10.28
N TYR A 716 6.88 -47.88 9.17
CA TYR A 716 7.47 -47.43 7.90
C TYR A 716 6.54 -46.44 7.22
N VAL A 717 7.13 -45.64 6.34
CA VAL A 717 6.44 -44.55 5.65
C VAL A 717 6.03 -45.00 4.27
N LEU A 718 4.79 -44.71 3.90
CA LEU A 718 4.26 -44.98 2.57
C LEU A 718 3.79 -43.69 1.92
N MET A 719 3.88 -43.62 0.60
CA MET A 719 3.15 -42.62 -0.17
C MET A 719 1.73 -43.13 -0.43
N GLY A 720 0.74 -42.37 0.03
CA GLY A 720 -0.67 -42.56 -0.25
C GLY A 720 -1.02 -42.24 -1.70
N THR A 721 -2.23 -42.62 -2.11
CA THR A 721 -2.73 -42.42 -3.47
C THR A 721 -2.97 -40.96 -3.84
N ASN A 722 -2.99 -40.06 -2.86
CA ASN A 722 -3.05 -38.61 -3.05
C ASN A 722 -1.65 -37.95 -3.06
N GLY A 723 -0.57 -38.74 -3.04
CA GLY A 723 0.81 -38.24 -3.01
C GLY A 723 1.31 -37.79 -1.63
N ARG A 724 0.50 -37.92 -0.57
CA ARG A 724 0.88 -37.57 0.81
C ARG A 724 1.37 -38.78 1.59
N TRP A 725 2.15 -38.55 2.63
CA TRP A 725 2.83 -39.61 3.35
C TRP A 725 2.04 -40.07 4.57
N VAL A 726 2.04 -41.37 4.81
CA VAL A 726 1.39 -42.01 5.96
C VAL A 726 2.34 -42.96 6.65
N ALA A 727 2.27 -43.05 7.98
CA ALA A 727 3.02 -44.01 8.77
C ALA A 727 2.17 -45.26 9.03
N SER A 728 2.76 -46.44 8.92
CA SER A 728 2.03 -47.68 9.24
C SER A 728 2.96 -48.78 9.72
N THR A 729 2.41 -49.65 10.58
CA THR A 729 2.96 -50.99 10.87
C THR A 729 2.22 -52.09 10.11
N LYS A 730 1.02 -51.79 9.58
CA LYS A 730 0.07 -52.79 9.06
C LYS A 730 -0.09 -52.79 7.54
N ALA A 731 0.23 -51.69 6.87
CA ALA A 731 0.09 -51.57 5.41
C ALA A 731 0.91 -52.63 4.65
N LYS A 732 0.52 -52.96 3.43
CA LYS A 732 1.28 -53.92 2.64
C LYS A 732 2.55 -53.24 2.10
N LYS A 733 3.73 -53.81 2.34
CA LYS A 733 4.98 -53.41 1.67
C LYS A 733 5.02 -54.00 0.25
N GLY A 734 4.31 -53.38 -0.68
CA GLY A 734 4.20 -53.86 -2.06
C GLY A 734 5.43 -53.48 -2.88
N THR A 735 5.74 -52.19 -2.92
CA THR A 735 6.81 -51.62 -3.74
C THR A 735 7.69 -50.66 -2.93
N ARG A 736 8.85 -50.29 -3.48
CA ARG A 736 9.75 -49.27 -2.92
C ARG A 736 10.15 -48.23 -3.97
N ALA A 737 10.36 -46.99 -3.54
CA ALA A 737 10.78 -45.88 -4.39
C ALA A 737 12.31 -45.73 -4.46
N CYS A 738 12.87 -45.73 -5.67
CA CYS A 738 14.31 -45.57 -5.90
C CYS A 738 14.60 -44.30 -6.72
N TRP A 739 15.38 -43.37 -6.18
CA TRP A 739 15.68 -42.08 -6.80
C TRP A 739 16.93 -42.13 -7.68
N ASP A 740 16.84 -41.62 -8.91
CA ASP A 740 17.96 -41.33 -9.81
C ASP A 740 18.18 -39.81 -9.85
N SER A 741 19.20 -39.32 -9.15
CA SER A 741 19.50 -37.88 -9.07
C SER A 741 20.06 -37.30 -10.37
N ALA A 742 20.70 -38.11 -11.21
CA ALA A 742 21.25 -37.66 -12.50
C ALA A 742 20.15 -37.46 -13.54
N LYS A 743 19.11 -38.32 -13.52
CA LYS A 743 17.95 -38.19 -14.42
C LYS A 743 16.81 -37.38 -13.83
N LEU A 744 16.86 -37.13 -12.52
CA LEU A 744 15.76 -36.55 -11.74
C LEU A 744 14.47 -37.33 -11.97
N ALA A 745 14.51 -38.63 -11.70
CA ALA A 745 13.41 -39.56 -11.97
C ALA A 745 13.32 -40.65 -10.89
N TRP A 746 12.12 -41.16 -10.67
CA TRP A 746 11.85 -42.27 -9.75
C TRP A 746 11.66 -43.58 -10.50
N SER A 747 12.24 -44.64 -9.95
CA SER A 747 11.90 -46.02 -10.30
C SER A 747 11.14 -46.65 -9.14
N ILE A 748 9.95 -47.17 -9.40
CA ILE A 748 9.20 -47.97 -8.43
C ILE A 748 9.41 -49.45 -8.77
N VAL A 749 9.89 -50.22 -7.79
CA VAL A 749 10.21 -51.65 -7.93
C VAL A 749 9.57 -52.47 -6.81
N ASP A 750 9.44 -53.78 -6.99
CA ASP A 750 8.95 -54.68 -5.93
C ASP A 750 9.72 -54.47 -4.63
N PHE A 751 9.02 -54.43 -3.50
CA PHE A 751 9.67 -54.18 -2.21
C PHE A 751 10.71 -55.25 -1.87
N ALA A 752 10.59 -56.48 -2.36
CA ALA A 752 11.60 -57.52 -2.13
C ALA A 752 12.90 -57.31 -2.94
N LYS A 753 12.88 -56.48 -3.99
CA LYS A 753 14.05 -56.21 -4.85
C LYS A 753 14.85 -55.03 -4.30
N GLY A 754 16.17 -55.08 -4.49
CA GLY A 754 17.03 -53.91 -4.26
C GLY A 754 16.79 -52.83 -5.31
N CYS A 755 17.18 -51.58 -4.99
CA CYS A 755 17.15 -50.51 -5.97
C CYS A 755 18.11 -50.78 -7.14
N PRO A 756 17.72 -50.46 -8.39
CA PRO A 756 18.60 -50.57 -9.55
C PRO A 756 19.92 -49.80 -9.36
N ALA A 757 20.97 -50.25 -10.04
CA ALA A 757 22.26 -49.57 -10.02
C ALA A 757 22.13 -48.10 -10.45
N GLY A 758 22.79 -47.20 -9.71
CA GLY A 758 22.68 -45.74 -9.91
C GLY A 758 21.46 -45.08 -9.27
N THR A 759 20.61 -45.84 -8.56
CA THR A 759 19.46 -45.31 -7.82
C THR A 759 19.51 -45.64 -6.33
N VAL A 760 18.84 -44.87 -5.49
CA VAL A 760 18.89 -45.00 -4.02
C VAL A 760 17.49 -45.11 -3.42
N PHE A 761 17.31 -46.02 -2.45
CA PHE A 761 16.08 -46.12 -1.66
C PHE A 761 16.00 -44.94 -0.68
N THR A 762 15.23 -43.92 -1.04
CA THR A 762 15.10 -42.65 -0.31
C THR A 762 13.65 -42.17 -0.31
N ALA A 763 13.32 -41.20 0.53
CA ALA A 763 12.11 -40.40 0.40
C ALA A 763 12.38 -39.14 -0.44
N PRO A 764 11.34 -38.51 -1.03
CA PRO A 764 11.45 -37.17 -1.59
C PRO A 764 11.97 -36.17 -0.57
N THR A 765 12.85 -35.26 -1.00
CA THR A 765 13.44 -34.23 -0.14
C THR A 765 12.87 -32.82 -0.37
N ASP A 766 12.09 -32.66 -1.44
CA ASP A 766 11.46 -31.41 -1.84
C ASP A 766 10.11 -31.71 -2.55
N PRO A 767 9.22 -30.71 -2.72
CA PRO A 767 7.94 -30.90 -3.39
C PRO A 767 8.03 -31.42 -4.83
N TYR A 768 9.08 -31.06 -5.59
CA TYR A 768 9.21 -31.49 -6.98
C TYR A 768 9.53 -32.98 -7.07
N GLN A 769 10.44 -33.47 -6.23
CA GLN A 769 10.69 -34.90 -6.08
C GLN A 769 9.42 -35.64 -5.64
N ASN A 770 8.61 -35.05 -4.75
CA ASN A 770 7.37 -35.68 -4.28
C ASN A 770 6.34 -35.78 -5.40
N TYR A 771 6.17 -34.71 -6.17
CA TYR A 771 5.32 -34.69 -7.36
C TYR A 771 5.75 -35.75 -8.38
N LEU A 772 7.05 -35.82 -8.73
CA LEU A 772 7.56 -36.82 -9.66
C LEU A 772 7.33 -38.26 -9.18
N LEU A 773 7.42 -38.51 -7.87
CA LEU A 773 7.15 -39.83 -7.31
C LEU A 773 5.66 -40.18 -7.40
N HIS A 774 4.78 -39.21 -7.13
CA HIS A 774 3.34 -39.37 -7.28
C HIS A 774 2.95 -39.67 -8.74
N GLU A 775 3.51 -38.93 -9.71
CA GLU A 775 3.31 -39.20 -11.14
C GLU A 775 3.79 -40.61 -11.53
N ALA A 776 4.92 -41.07 -11.01
CA ALA A 776 5.40 -42.43 -11.23
C ALA A 776 4.46 -43.49 -10.63
N LEU A 777 3.89 -43.24 -9.45
CA LEU A 777 2.90 -44.10 -8.80
C LEU A 777 1.64 -44.21 -9.67
N VAL A 778 1.13 -43.07 -10.17
CA VAL A 778 -0.04 -43.01 -11.07
C VAL A 778 0.24 -43.73 -12.39
N ALA A 779 1.40 -43.51 -13.00
CA ALA A 779 1.79 -44.15 -14.26
C ALA A 779 1.88 -45.67 -14.14
N GLN A 780 2.28 -46.19 -12.97
CA GLN A 780 2.30 -47.63 -12.69
C GLN A 780 0.94 -48.20 -12.25
N LYS A 781 -0.11 -47.38 -12.17
CA LYS A 781 -1.47 -47.76 -11.76
C LYS A 781 -1.52 -48.41 -10.38
N ILE A 782 -0.64 -47.99 -9.47
CA ILE A 782 -0.67 -48.41 -8.07
C ILE A 782 -1.80 -47.63 -7.39
N THR A 783 -2.88 -48.31 -7.03
CA THR A 783 -4.09 -47.69 -6.46
C THR A 783 -4.28 -47.97 -4.97
N ASP A 784 -3.36 -48.73 -4.36
CA ASP A 784 -3.31 -48.97 -2.92
C ASP A 784 -2.15 -48.22 -2.26
N THR A 785 -2.23 -48.02 -0.95
CA THR A 785 -1.11 -47.45 -0.18
C THR A 785 -0.09 -48.54 0.12
N SER A 786 0.72 -48.89 -0.88
CA SER A 786 1.71 -49.97 -0.80
C SER A 786 3.14 -49.58 -1.21
N LEU A 787 3.33 -48.34 -1.68
CA LEU A 787 4.64 -47.78 -2.03
C LEU A 787 5.37 -47.29 -0.79
N VAL A 788 6.42 -47.99 -0.39
CA VAL A 788 7.26 -47.61 0.75
C VAL A 788 8.30 -46.58 0.31
N ILE A 789 8.47 -45.55 1.12
CA ILE A 789 9.52 -44.54 0.99
C ILE A 789 10.41 -44.55 2.24
N ASN A 790 11.68 -44.23 2.08
CA ASN A 790 12.65 -44.24 3.19
C ASN A 790 12.70 -42.88 3.87
N ALA A 791 11.62 -42.50 4.57
CA ALA A 791 11.51 -41.27 5.34
C ALA A 791 11.72 -41.54 6.85
N THR A 792 12.23 -40.55 7.58
CA THR A 792 12.43 -40.67 9.03
C THR A 792 11.15 -40.31 9.79
N LEU A 793 10.77 -41.13 10.77
CA LEU A 793 9.60 -40.91 11.63
C LEU A 793 9.91 -40.04 12.85
N THR A 794 11.19 -39.91 13.22
CA THR A 794 11.64 -39.25 14.46
C THR A 794 11.62 -37.73 14.42
N ALA A 795 11.61 -37.10 13.23
CA ALA A 795 11.65 -35.64 13.09
C ALA A 795 10.26 -34.97 13.16
N VAL A 796 9.15 -35.72 13.22
CA VAL A 796 7.78 -35.18 13.19
C VAL A 796 7.13 -35.13 14.59
N GLY A 797 7.88 -35.48 15.65
CA GLY A 797 7.35 -35.50 17.03
C GLY A 797 8.35 -35.15 18.13
N ALA A 798 9.55 -34.67 17.80
CA ALA A 798 10.51 -34.19 18.79
C ALA A 798 10.24 -32.71 19.10
N PRO A 799 10.23 -32.29 20.38
CA PRO A 799 10.49 -30.91 20.70
C PRO A 799 11.81 -30.52 20.06
N THR A 800 11.86 -29.32 19.50
CA THR A 800 13.07 -28.61 19.12
C THR A 800 14.23 -28.97 20.06
N PRO A 801 15.44 -29.32 19.57
CA PRO A 801 16.55 -29.69 20.43
C PRO A 801 16.71 -28.61 21.50
N LYS A 802 16.65 -28.99 22.79
CA LYS A 802 17.12 -28.08 23.84
C LYS A 802 18.56 -27.74 23.50
N PRO A 803 18.94 -26.44 23.48
CA PRO A 803 20.31 -26.06 23.23
C PRO A 803 21.19 -26.89 24.14
N SER A 804 22.20 -27.51 23.56
CA SER A 804 23.26 -28.16 24.31
C SER A 804 23.73 -27.14 25.33
N VAL A 805 23.56 -27.44 26.62
CA VAL A 805 24.15 -26.62 27.67
C VAL A 805 25.63 -26.59 27.33
N VAL A 806 26.13 -25.43 26.92
CA VAL A 806 27.56 -25.21 26.77
C VAL A 806 28.12 -25.52 28.14
N ALA A 807 28.84 -26.65 28.23
CA ALA A 807 29.65 -26.94 29.38
C ALA A 807 30.63 -25.76 29.48
N VAL A 808 30.39 -24.88 30.45
CA VAL A 808 31.37 -23.89 30.86
C VAL A 808 32.56 -24.72 31.33
N VAL A 809 33.59 -24.80 30.48
CA VAL A 809 34.91 -25.22 30.91
C VAL A 809 35.41 -24.10 31.79
N THR A 810 35.14 -24.20 33.09
CA THR A 810 35.87 -23.42 34.09
C THR A 810 37.24 -24.05 34.24
N ASP A 811 38.24 -23.47 33.59
CA ASP A 811 39.64 -23.75 33.92
C ASP A 811 39.90 -23.24 35.35
N GLU A 812 39.96 -24.19 36.29
CA GLU A 812 40.58 -23.95 37.59
C GLU A 812 42.10 -23.92 37.42
N GLY A 813 42.69 -22.75 37.61
CA GLY A 813 44.11 -22.54 37.92
C GLY A 813 44.24 -21.54 39.07
N PRO A 814 44.99 -21.83 40.15
CA PRO A 814 44.78 -21.23 41.45
C PRO A 814 45.59 -19.95 41.66
N VAL A 815 44.98 -18.91 42.24
CA VAL A 815 45.71 -17.85 42.94
C VAL A 815 45.03 -17.54 44.27
N GLN A 816 45.84 -17.64 45.33
CA GLN A 816 45.55 -17.39 46.74
C GLN A 816 45.19 -15.93 47.03
N GLY A 817 44.31 -15.70 48.03
CA GLY A 817 44.33 -14.45 48.80
C GLY A 817 43.04 -14.05 49.53
N ALA A 818 43.00 -14.34 50.84
CA ALA A 818 42.34 -13.59 51.94
C ALA A 818 40.81 -13.30 51.88
N SER A 819 39.99 -14.06 52.62
CA SER A 819 39.41 -13.76 53.97
C SER A 819 38.43 -12.57 54.00
N ALA A 820 37.11 -12.80 54.09
CA ALA A 820 36.27 -12.86 55.32
C ALA A 820 35.20 -11.73 55.19
N ALA A 821 33.95 -11.76 55.64
CA ALA A 821 33.03 -12.67 56.35
C ALA A 821 31.60 -12.08 56.14
N GLY A 822 30.53 -12.83 56.45
CA GLY A 822 29.24 -12.18 56.83
C GLY A 822 27.93 -12.72 56.23
N SER A 823 27.56 -13.92 56.66
CA SER A 823 26.21 -14.36 57.08
C SER A 823 24.92 -13.59 56.70
N THR A 824 23.95 -14.41 56.25
CA THR A 824 22.53 -14.54 56.68
C THR A 824 21.47 -13.57 56.17
N GLY A 825 20.37 -14.16 55.68
CA GLY A 825 19.01 -13.68 55.99
C GLY A 825 18.03 -13.68 54.82
N ALA A 826 17.25 -14.76 54.70
CA ALA A 826 16.07 -14.84 53.84
C ALA A 826 14.94 -13.92 54.34
N ARG A 827 14.13 -13.37 53.41
CA ARG A 827 12.66 -13.38 53.47
C ARG A 827 12.03 -12.75 52.21
N ASP A 828 10.97 -13.42 51.78
CA ASP A 828 10.00 -13.02 50.76
C ASP A 828 9.33 -11.68 51.07
N GLU A 829 9.04 -10.87 50.04
CA GLU A 829 7.71 -10.29 49.77
C GLU A 829 7.71 -9.52 48.43
N ALA A 830 6.56 -9.52 47.77
CA ALA A 830 6.27 -9.14 46.38
C ALA A 830 6.58 -7.68 46.00
N PRO A 831 6.85 -7.36 44.70
CA PRO A 831 6.88 -5.99 44.25
C PRO A 831 5.54 -5.56 43.64
N ALA A 832 4.94 -4.53 44.25
CA ALA A 832 3.94 -3.68 43.64
C ALA A 832 4.59 -2.72 42.61
N ALA A 833 3.77 -2.31 41.65
CA ALA A 833 4.06 -1.50 40.47
C ALA A 833 4.97 -0.28 40.70
N VAL A 834 5.94 -0.11 39.79
CA VAL A 834 6.66 1.16 39.61
C VAL A 834 6.35 1.70 38.22
N SER A 835 5.61 2.81 38.23
CA SER A 835 5.38 3.72 37.11
C SER A 835 6.68 4.47 36.81
N LEU A 836 7.17 4.37 35.57
CA LEU A 836 8.31 5.14 35.06
C LEU A 836 7.80 6.36 34.27
N CYS A 837 7.74 7.52 34.93
CA CYS A 837 7.74 8.79 34.23
C CYS A 837 9.17 9.13 33.79
N ARG A 838 9.42 9.11 32.49
CA ARG A 838 10.58 9.73 31.84
C ARG A 838 10.16 11.10 31.31
N THR A 839 10.63 12.18 31.91
CA THR A 839 11.14 13.40 31.25
C THR A 839 11.35 14.53 32.26
N ALA A 840 12.37 15.35 32.01
CA ALA A 840 12.79 16.46 32.82
C ALA A 840 11.99 17.73 32.49
N GLY A 841 11.47 18.38 33.53
CA GLY A 841 10.96 19.76 33.47
C GLY A 841 9.44 19.88 33.51
N GLY A 842 8.91 20.30 34.66
CA GLY A 842 7.57 20.88 34.75
C GLY A 842 6.59 20.22 35.71
N CYS A 843 6.87 20.25 37.02
CA CYS A 843 5.81 20.12 38.03
C CYS A 843 5.64 21.47 38.75
N GLY A 844 4.71 22.29 38.27
CA GLY A 844 4.19 23.43 39.01
C GLY A 844 3.10 23.00 40.01
N PRO A 845 2.90 23.72 41.13
CA PRO A 845 2.03 23.27 42.21
C PRO A 845 0.55 23.56 41.91
N LYS A 846 -0.31 22.59 42.21
CA LYS A 846 -1.76 22.79 42.31
C LYS A 846 -2.11 23.42 43.67
N GLN A 847 -2.87 24.50 43.66
CA GLN A 847 -3.85 24.87 44.70
C GLN A 847 -5.07 25.51 44.02
N GLY A 848 -6.27 25.06 44.39
CA GLY A 848 -7.56 25.62 43.96
C GLY A 848 -8.36 24.70 43.07
#